data_AF-D7KM67-F1
#
_entry.id   AF-D7KM67-F1
#
_cell.length_a   1.000
_cell.length_b   1.000
_cell.length_c   1.000
_cell.angle_alpha   90.00
_cell.angle_beta   90.00
_cell.angle_gamma   90.00
#
_symmetry.space_group_name_H-M   'P 1'
#
loop_
_entity.id
_entity.type
_entity.pdbx_description
1 polymer ?
#
loop_
_entity_poly.entity_id
_entity_poly.type
_entity_poly.pdbx_seq_one_letter_code
_entity_poly.pdbx_strand_id
1 'polypeptide(L)'
;MELEEQKKFFHGTLEITIFDATPFSPPFPFNCICTKPKAAYVTIKINKKKVAKTSSEYDRVWNQTFQILCAHPVSDTTITITLKTRCSVLGRVRISAEQILTSDSAVINGFFPLIADNGSTKRNLKLKCLMWFRPAYLEPGWCKALEGDSFQGIRNASFPQRSNCRVILYQDAHHKATFDPRVHDVPFNARNLWEDVYKGIESARHLVYIAGWALNPNLVLVRDEETEIPHAVGVTIGELLKRKSEEGVAVRVMLWNDETSLPIIKNKGVMRTNVETALAYFRNTNVVCRLCPRSHKKLPTAFAHHQKTITLDTRVANSSTKEREIMSFLGGFDLCDGRYDTEEHTLFRTLGTEADFYQTSVAGAKLSKGGPREPWHDCHVSVVGGAAWDVLKNFEQRWTKQCNPSVLVNTSGIRNLVNLTGPTEENNRKWNVQVLRSIDHISATEMPRGLPVEKSVHDGYVTAIRKAERFIYIENQYFMGSCDHWGSKNDKICSGCTNLIPVEIALKIAAKIRTRERFAVYIVIPMWPEGPPESETVEEILHWTRETMSMMYQIIGEAIWEVGDKSHPRDYLNFFCLANREEKRDGEFEAVSSPHQKTHYWNAQRNRRFMVYVHSKLMIVDDTYILIGSANINQRSMDGCRDTEIAIGCYQTNTNNTKEIRAYRLSLWYEHTGGQITADDLSSSEPESLECVRGLRTIGEQMWEIYSGDKVVDMLGIHLVAYPISVTRDGAVEEVGDGFFPDTKTLVKGKRSKMFPPVLTT
;
A
#
# COMPACT_ATOMS: atom_id res chain seq x y z
N MET A 1 -11.89 31.87 9.25
CA MET A 1 -10.87 30.93 8.74
C MET A 1 -11.48 29.67 8.16
N GLU A 2 -12.36 28.92 8.87
CA GLU A 2 -12.96 27.66 8.36
C GLU A 2 -13.80 27.81 7.07
N LEU A 3 -14.43 28.97 6.87
CA LEU A 3 -15.17 29.28 5.64
C LEU A 3 -14.27 29.55 4.41
N GLU A 4 -12.98 29.86 4.62
CA GLU A 4 -12.03 30.12 3.52
C GLU A 4 -11.40 28.83 2.96
N GLU A 5 -11.25 27.79 3.79
CA GLU A 5 -10.79 26.47 3.35
C GLU A 5 -11.79 25.82 2.40
N GLN A 6 -13.09 25.96 2.68
CA GLN A 6 -14.15 25.54 1.77
C GLN A 6 -14.04 26.24 0.41
N LYS A 7 -13.53 27.47 0.34
CA LYS A 7 -13.37 28.16 -0.95
C LYS A 7 -12.20 27.61 -1.78
N LYS A 8 -11.19 27.01 -1.15
CA LYS A 8 -10.00 26.48 -1.83
C LYS A 8 -10.14 24.99 -2.19
N PHE A 9 -10.65 24.17 -1.27
CA PHE A 9 -10.67 22.72 -1.42
C PHE A 9 -12.08 22.12 -1.29
N PHE A 10 -12.46 21.31 -2.27
CA PHE A 10 -13.60 20.40 -2.21
C PHE A 10 -13.19 19.14 -1.43
N HIS A 11 -13.02 19.30 -0.12
CA HIS A 11 -12.48 18.29 0.80
C HIS A 11 -13.57 17.71 1.73
N GLY A 12 -13.86 16.42 1.56
CA GLY A 12 -14.94 15.75 2.29
C GLY A 12 -15.48 14.53 1.57
N THR A 13 -16.76 14.23 1.82
CA THR A 13 -17.48 13.11 1.20
C THR A 13 -18.69 13.64 0.43
N LEU A 14 -18.72 13.33 -0.86
CA LEU A 14 -19.85 13.59 -1.74
C LEU A 14 -20.73 12.34 -1.81
N GLU A 15 -21.92 12.41 -1.23
CA GLU A 15 -22.94 11.37 -1.35
C GLU A 15 -23.87 11.70 -2.51
N ILE A 16 -23.98 10.78 -3.48
CA ILE A 16 -24.85 10.93 -4.64
C ILE A 16 -25.79 9.74 -4.75
N THR A 17 -27.09 10.00 -4.71
CA THR A 17 -28.13 9.01 -5.00
C THR A 17 -28.71 9.23 -6.39
N ILE A 18 -28.67 8.20 -7.22
CA ILE A 18 -29.29 8.16 -8.54
C ILE A 18 -30.60 7.37 -8.41
N PHE A 19 -31.74 8.05 -8.54
CA PHE A 19 -33.06 7.44 -8.40
C PHE A 19 -33.55 6.88 -9.73
N ASP A 20 -33.97 7.77 -10.62
CA ASP A 20 -34.61 7.44 -11.88
C ASP A 20 -34.34 8.50 -12.97
N ALA A 21 -34.60 8.16 -14.23
CA ALA A 21 -34.63 9.10 -15.33
C ALA A 21 -35.95 9.00 -16.07
N THR A 22 -36.28 10.01 -16.89
CA THR A 22 -37.51 9.98 -17.71
C THR A 22 -37.63 8.64 -18.46
N PRO A 23 -38.77 7.93 -18.31
CA PRO A 23 -38.98 6.62 -18.92
C PRO A 23 -38.76 6.64 -20.43
N PHE A 24 -38.34 5.51 -20.99
CA PHE A 24 -38.28 5.37 -22.44
C PHE A 24 -39.69 5.25 -23.02
N SER A 25 -40.12 6.23 -23.81
CA SER A 25 -41.31 6.13 -24.66
C SER A 25 -40.86 6.01 -26.13
N PRO A 26 -41.26 4.95 -26.86
CA PRO A 26 -40.91 4.82 -28.27
C PRO A 26 -41.58 5.94 -29.10
N PRO A 27 -40.96 6.41 -30.19
CA PRO A 27 -41.45 7.61 -30.89
C PRO A 27 -42.83 7.49 -31.56
N PHE A 28 -43.32 6.30 -31.92
CA PHE A 28 -44.59 6.11 -32.65
C PHE A 28 -45.18 4.68 -32.45
N PRO A 29 -46.50 4.48 -32.56
CA PRO A 29 -47.17 3.20 -32.29
C PRO A 29 -47.24 2.30 -33.54
N PHE A 30 -46.11 1.94 -34.14
CA PHE A 30 -46.07 0.83 -35.11
C PHE A 30 -45.48 -0.42 -34.43
N ASN A 31 -46.37 -1.30 -33.98
CA ASN A 31 -46.12 -2.59 -33.32
C ASN A 31 -45.38 -3.64 -34.18
N CYS A 32 -44.72 -3.26 -35.28
CA CYS A 32 -44.12 -4.22 -36.22
C CYS A 32 -42.59 -4.31 -36.14
N ILE A 33 -41.91 -3.39 -35.42
CA ILE A 33 -40.49 -3.54 -35.06
C ILE A 33 -40.33 -3.12 -33.61
N CYS A 34 -40.51 -4.07 -32.68
CA CYS A 34 -40.24 -3.85 -31.26
C CYS A 34 -38.76 -3.52 -31.04
N THR A 35 -38.37 -2.24 -31.14
CA THR A 35 -37.06 -1.80 -30.65
C THR A 35 -37.10 -1.95 -29.13
N LYS A 36 -36.64 -3.10 -28.62
CA LYS A 36 -36.51 -3.32 -27.18
C LYS A 36 -35.72 -2.13 -26.59
N PRO A 37 -36.18 -1.54 -25.48
CA PRO A 37 -35.44 -0.46 -24.84
C PRO A 37 -34.00 -0.93 -24.58
N LYS A 38 -33.02 -0.07 -24.84
CA LYS A 38 -31.62 -0.38 -24.49
C LYS A 38 -31.43 -0.09 -23.02
N ALA A 39 -30.90 -1.05 -22.26
CA ALA A 39 -30.52 -0.84 -20.88
C ALA A 39 -29.63 0.40 -20.74
N ALA A 40 -29.98 1.26 -19.80
CA ALA A 40 -29.31 2.51 -19.53
C ALA A 40 -28.58 2.44 -18.18
N TYR A 41 -27.53 3.23 -18.04
CA TYR A 41 -26.79 3.37 -16.80
C TYR A 41 -26.27 4.80 -16.66
N VAL A 42 -25.92 5.18 -15.44
CA VAL A 42 -25.36 6.47 -15.10
C VAL A 42 -23.90 6.31 -14.74
N THR A 43 -23.06 7.25 -15.18
CA THR A 43 -21.66 7.38 -14.72
C THR A 43 -21.48 8.72 -14.05
N ILE A 44 -20.80 8.72 -12.91
CA ILE A 44 -20.42 9.93 -12.18
C ILE A 44 -18.93 10.12 -12.40
N LYS A 45 -18.55 11.33 -12.79
CA LYS A 45 -17.16 11.76 -12.90
C LYS A 45 -16.90 12.97 -12.03
N ILE A 46 -15.74 12.99 -11.39
CA ILE A 46 -15.13 14.21 -10.88
C ILE A 46 -14.02 14.55 -11.87
N ASN A 47 -14.11 15.74 -12.48
CA ASN A 47 -13.26 16.15 -13.57
C ASN A 47 -13.29 15.11 -14.70
N LYS A 48 -12.13 14.54 -15.05
CA LYS A 48 -12.02 13.50 -16.09
C LYS A 48 -12.20 12.08 -15.52
N LYS A 49 -12.02 11.88 -14.21
CA LYS A 49 -12.01 10.58 -13.54
C LYS A 49 -13.41 10.08 -13.28
N LYS A 50 -13.70 8.85 -13.71
CA LYS A 50 -14.95 8.15 -13.37
C LYS A 50 -14.82 7.60 -11.97
N VAL A 51 -15.68 8.06 -11.07
CA VAL A 51 -15.66 7.71 -9.63
C VAL A 51 -16.77 6.72 -9.27
N ALA A 52 -17.86 6.67 -10.04
CA ALA A 52 -18.95 5.72 -9.83
C ALA A 52 -19.69 5.38 -11.13
N LYS A 53 -20.39 4.24 -11.13
CA LYS A 53 -21.25 3.76 -12.22
C LYS A 53 -22.40 2.95 -11.61
N THR A 54 -23.63 3.19 -12.07
CA THR A 54 -24.80 2.39 -11.70
C THR A 54 -24.87 1.04 -12.43
N SER A 55 -25.77 0.17 -11.98
CA SER A 55 -26.24 -0.99 -12.76
C SER A 55 -26.90 -0.54 -14.08
N SER A 56 -27.08 -1.49 -15.01
CA SER A 56 -27.69 -1.22 -16.31
C SER A 56 -29.15 -1.67 -16.30
N GLU A 57 -30.07 -0.72 -16.38
CA GLU A 57 -31.51 -0.92 -16.14
C GLU A 57 -32.33 -0.49 -17.35
N TYR A 58 -33.38 -1.26 -17.67
CA TYR A 58 -34.21 -1.03 -18.86
C TYR A 58 -35.29 0.04 -18.63
N ASP A 59 -35.84 0.09 -17.43
CA ASP A 59 -36.85 1.05 -16.97
C ASP A 59 -36.25 2.39 -16.52
N ARG A 60 -34.92 2.46 -16.40
CA ARG A 60 -34.16 3.62 -15.91
C ARG A 60 -34.45 3.96 -14.45
N VAL A 61 -34.64 2.94 -13.61
CA VAL A 61 -34.75 3.07 -12.16
C VAL A 61 -33.57 2.35 -11.50
N TRP A 62 -32.76 3.07 -10.73
CA TRP A 62 -31.55 2.53 -10.10
C TRP A 62 -31.62 2.51 -8.57
N ASN A 63 -32.08 3.58 -7.94
CA ASN A 63 -32.06 3.75 -6.47
C ASN A 63 -30.71 3.39 -5.83
N GLN A 64 -29.62 3.86 -6.45
CA GLN A 64 -28.25 3.55 -6.02
C GLN A 64 -27.56 4.79 -5.45
N THR A 65 -26.99 4.64 -4.25
CA THR A 65 -26.24 5.66 -3.54
C THR A 65 -24.74 5.37 -3.60
N PHE A 66 -23.94 6.40 -3.85
CA PHE A 66 -22.49 6.36 -3.89
C PHE A 66 -21.91 7.36 -2.91
N GLN A 67 -20.94 6.92 -2.11
CA GLN A 67 -20.12 7.79 -1.26
C GLN A 67 -18.75 7.98 -1.92
N ILE A 68 -18.44 9.22 -2.26
CA ILE A 68 -17.25 9.57 -3.05
C ILE A 68 -16.38 10.48 -2.20
N LEU A 69 -15.23 9.96 -1.77
CA LEU A 69 -14.18 10.74 -1.11
C LEU A 69 -13.62 11.78 -2.08
N CYS A 70 -13.50 13.01 -1.60
CA CYS A 70 -13.09 14.18 -2.37
C CYS A 70 -12.01 14.96 -1.63
N ALA A 71 -10.98 15.38 -2.36
CA ALA A 71 -9.98 16.35 -1.92
C ALA A 71 -9.40 17.02 -3.17
N HIS A 72 -10.17 17.91 -3.81
CA HIS A 72 -9.83 18.52 -5.10
C HIS A 72 -9.85 20.05 -5.01
N PRO A 73 -9.11 20.79 -5.88
CA PRO A 73 -9.21 22.26 -5.94
C PRO A 73 -10.62 22.68 -6.37
N VAL A 74 -11.24 23.65 -5.68
CA VAL A 74 -12.63 24.08 -5.98
C VAL A 74 -12.75 24.67 -7.39
N SER A 75 -11.81 25.55 -7.77
CA SER A 75 -11.83 26.29 -9.04
C SER A 75 -11.85 25.39 -10.29
N ASP A 76 -11.23 24.22 -10.18
CA ASP A 76 -11.00 23.31 -11.30
C ASP A 76 -11.90 22.07 -11.23
N THR A 77 -12.80 22.00 -10.23
CA THR A 77 -13.58 20.79 -9.95
C THR A 77 -15.00 20.87 -10.50
N THR A 78 -15.32 19.92 -11.39
CA THR A 78 -16.68 19.74 -11.93
C THR A 78 -17.15 18.30 -11.76
N ILE A 79 -18.35 18.14 -11.20
CA ILE A 79 -19.05 16.87 -11.11
C ILE A 79 -19.87 16.70 -12.38
N THR A 80 -19.60 15.65 -13.15
CA THR A 80 -20.33 15.32 -14.38
C THR A 80 -21.09 14.01 -14.21
N ILE A 81 -22.42 14.07 -14.21
CA ILE A 81 -23.31 12.91 -14.16
C ILE A 81 -23.82 12.65 -15.57
N THR A 82 -23.51 11.49 -16.14
CA THR A 82 -23.84 11.16 -17.53
C THR A 82 -24.77 9.97 -17.61
N LEU A 83 -25.93 10.13 -18.24
CA LEU A 83 -26.82 9.04 -18.60
C LEU A 83 -26.40 8.44 -19.95
N LYS A 84 -26.24 7.12 -19.99
CA LYS A 84 -25.72 6.38 -21.16
C LYS A 84 -26.51 5.12 -21.42
N THR A 85 -26.45 4.65 -22.66
CA THR A 85 -26.69 3.24 -23.03
C THR A 85 -25.36 2.60 -23.43
N ARG A 86 -25.37 1.30 -23.77
CA ARG A 86 -24.17 0.60 -24.27
C ARG A 86 -23.49 1.31 -25.46
N CYS A 87 -24.26 1.98 -26.32
CA CYS A 87 -23.76 2.52 -27.59
C CYS A 87 -23.82 4.06 -27.69
N SER A 88 -24.44 4.76 -26.73
CA SER A 88 -24.67 6.20 -26.85
C SER A 88 -24.70 6.93 -25.52
N VAL A 89 -24.29 8.20 -25.54
CA VAL A 89 -24.53 9.14 -24.45
C VAL A 89 -25.90 9.77 -24.65
N LEU A 90 -26.79 9.63 -23.68
CA LEU A 90 -28.13 10.21 -23.76
C LEU A 90 -28.14 11.68 -23.34
N GLY A 91 -27.33 12.04 -22.33
CA GLY A 91 -27.09 13.42 -21.92
C GLY A 91 -26.35 13.52 -20.59
N ARG A 92 -26.03 14.75 -20.17
CA ARG A 92 -25.18 15.03 -18.99
C ARG A 92 -25.76 16.13 -18.10
N VAL A 93 -25.51 16.02 -16.81
CA VAL A 93 -25.59 17.12 -15.82
C VAL A 93 -24.17 17.50 -15.44
N ARG A 94 -23.90 18.80 -15.31
CA ARG A 94 -22.62 19.32 -14.80
C ARG A 94 -22.89 20.32 -13.69
N ILE A 95 -22.17 20.16 -12.59
CA ILE A 95 -22.27 21.03 -11.41
C ILE A 95 -20.83 21.29 -10.94
N SER A 96 -20.46 22.54 -10.72
CA SER A 96 -19.12 22.87 -10.19
C SER A 96 -19.06 22.59 -8.68
N ALA A 97 -17.85 22.33 -8.16
CA ALA A 97 -17.67 22.20 -6.71
C ALA A 97 -18.10 23.49 -5.98
N GLU A 98 -17.81 24.65 -6.56
CA GLU A 98 -18.24 25.96 -6.02
C GLU A 98 -19.77 26.04 -5.85
N GLN A 99 -20.54 25.58 -6.83
CA GLN A 99 -22.01 25.54 -6.74
C GLN A 99 -22.50 24.62 -5.61
N ILE A 100 -21.81 23.51 -5.36
CA ILE A 100 -22.17 22.57 -4.26
C ILE A 100 -21.88 23.20 -2.90
N LEU A 101 -20.78 23.96 -2.79
CA LEU A 101 -20.36 24.56 -1.53
C LEU A 101 -21.11 25.85 -1.18
N THR A 102 -21.59 26.58 -2.18
CA THR A 102 -22.29 27.86 -2.01
C THR A 102 -23.82 27.74 -2.02
N SER A 103 -24.38 26.56 -2.24
CA SER A 103 -25.83 26.39 -2.26
C SER A 103 -26.45 26.61 -0.87
N ASP A 104 -27.48 27.45 -0.79
CA ASP A 104 -28.23 27.74 0.45
C ASP A 104 -28.83 26.48 1.10
N SER A 105 -29.06 25.44 0.31
CA SER A 105 -29.42 24.11 0.79
C SER A 105 -28.18 23.22 0.89
N ALA A 106 -27.93 22.60 2.05
CA ALA A 106 -26.89 21.56 2.19
C ALA A 106 -27.09 20.36 1.24
N VAL A 107 -28.28 20.21 0.64
CA VAL A 107 -28.66 19.10 -0.23
C VAL A 107 -29.19 19.62 -1.56
N ILE A 108 -28.57 19.22 -2.67
CA ILE A 108 -29.04 19.49 -4.02
C ILE A 108 -29.91 18.30 -4.46
N ASN A 109 -31.23 18.51 -4.56
CA ASN A 109 -32.20 17.47 -4.90
C ASN A 109 -33.15 17.95 -6.00
N GLY A 110 -33.34 17.14 -7.04
CA GLY A 110 -34.36 17.44 -8.06
C GLY A 110 -34.22 16.64 -9.34
N PHE A 111 -35.06 17.02 -10.32
CA PHE A 111 -34.99 16.54 -11.69
C PHE A 111 -34.16 17.50 -12.54
N PHE A 112 -32.98 17.06 -12.96
CA PHE A 112 -32.05 17.86 -13.74
C PHE A 112 -32.25 17.58 -15.24
N PRO A 113 -32.54 18.59 -16.07
CA PRO A 113 -32.59 18.42 -17.51
C PRO A 113 -31.20 18.09 -18.05
N LEU A 114 -31.13 17.11 -18.96
CA LEU A 114 -29.83 16.66 -19.48
C LEU A 114 -29.36 17.52 -20.66
N ILE A 115 -28.07 17.81 -20.70
CA ILE A 115 -27.40 18.53 -21.79
C ILE A 115 -26.85 17.51 -22.80
N ALA A 116 -27.14 17.73 -24.08
CA ALA A 116 -26.62 16.93 -25.20
C ALA A 116 -25.17 17.29 -25.55
N ASP A 117 -24.53 16.49 -26.40
CA ASP A 117 -23.14 16.74 -26.82
C ASP A 117 -22.99 18.05 -27.62
N ASN A 118 -24.04 18.48 -28.33
CA ASN A 118 -24.08 19.77 -29.04
C ASN A 118 -24.45 20.96 -28.13
N GLY A 119 -24.47 20.79 -26.80
CA GLY A 119 -24.81 21.83 -25.84
C GLY A 119 -26.30 22.10 -25.65
N SER A 120 -27.18 21.52 -26.47
CA SER A 120 -28.63 21.73 -26.33
C SER A 120 -29.21 21.02 -25.10
N THR A 121 -30.15 21.68 -24.42
CA THR A 121 -30.87 21.11 -23.27
C THR A 121 -31.99 20.18 -23.75
N LYS A 122 -31.95 18.91 -23.34
CA LYS A 122 -33.03 17.93 -23.57
C LYS A 122 -34.11 18.10 -22.52
N ARG A 123 -35.04 19.04 -22.74
CA ARG A 123 -36.13 19.35 -21.78
C ARG A 123 -36.99 18.13 -21.41
N ASN A 124 -37.14 17.17 -22.33
CA ASN A 124 -37.93 15.95 -22.16
C ASN A 124 -37.14 14.76 -21.60
N LEU A 125 -35.85 14.93 -21.29
CA LEU A 125 -35.03 13.90 -20.67
C LEU A 125 -34.36 14.46 -19.42
N LYS A 126 -34.91 14.08 -18.26
CA LYS A 126 -34.44 14.52 -16.95
C LYS A 126 -33.89 13.33 -16.18
N LEU A 127 -32.92 13.60 -15.31
CA LEU A 127 -32.38 12.65 -14.35
C LEU A 127 -32.68 13.14 -12.94
N LYS A 128 -33.28 12.28 -12.11
CA LYS A 128 -33.50 12.54 -10.69
C LYS A 128 -32.29 12.10 -9.91
N CYS A 129 -31.63 13.04 -9.25
CA CYS A 129 -30.54 12.74 -8.33
C CYS A 129 -30.60 13.62 -7.09
N LEU A 130 -30.03 13.10 -6.01
CA LEU A 130 -29.78 13.83 -4.78
C LEU A 130 -28.27 13.84 -4.55
N MET A 131 -27.73 15.01 -4.26
CA MET A 131 -26.32 15.23 -3.95
C MET A 131 -26.22 15.93 -2.61
N TRP A 132 -25.42 15.37 -1.73
CA TRP A 132 -25.10 15.95 -0.43
C TRP A 132 -23.59 15.91 -0.25
N PHE A 133 -23.00 17.05 0.06
CA PHE A 133 -21.59 17.14 0.38
C PHE A 133 -21.42 17.37 1.87
N ARG A 134 -20.64 16.51 2.51
CA ARG A 134 -20.22 16.65 3.90
C ARG A 134 -18.73 17.02 3.92
N PRO A 135 -18.36 18.24 4.34
CA PRO A 135 -16.97 18.61 4.54
C PRO A 135 -16.24 17.64 5.48
N ALA A 136 -14.96 17.36 5.22
CA ALA A 136 -14.19 16.36 5.97
C ALA A 136 -14.15 16.65 7.48
N TYR A 137 -13.97 17.92 7.85
CA TYR A 137 -13.90 18.35 9.25
C TYR A 137 -15.23 18.21 10.03
N LEU A 138 -16.35 18.04 9.32
CA LEU A 138 -17.67 17.76 9.91
C LEU A 138 -18.02 16.27 9.93
N GLU A 139 -17.12 15.41 9.46
CA GLU A 139 -17.32 13.97 9.55
C GLU A 139 -17.26 13.54 11.01
N PRO A 140 -18.20 12.69 11.51
CA PRO A 140 -18.25 12.31 12.92
C PRO A 140 -16.95 11.72 13.48
N GLY A 141 -16.08 11.19 12.62
CA GLY A 141 -14.79 10.62 12.97
C GLY A 141 -13.58 11.54 12.77
N TRP A 142 -13.74 12.77 12.26
CA TRP A 142 -12.62 13.69 12.04
C TRP A 142 -11.92 14.02 13.36
N CYS A 143 -10.58 13.89 13.39
CA CYS A 143 -9.75 14.10 14.58
C CYS A 143 -10.32 13.36 15.82
N LYS A 144 -10.73 12.11 15.62
CA LYS A 144 -11.08 11.21 16.70
C LYS A 144 -10.27 9.95 16.50
N ALA A 145 -9.30 9.75 17.40
CA ALA A 145 -8.48 8.56 17.44
C ALA A 145 -9.32 7.30 17.20
N LEU A 146 -8.71 6.32 16.52
CA LEU A 146 -9.33 5.04 16.24
C LEU A 146 -9.36 4.17 17.50
N GLU A 147 -10.11 4.63 18.51
CA GLU A 147 -10.26 4.00 19.81
C GLU A 147 -11.71 3.56 20.07
N GLY A 148 -11.88 2.38 20.65
CA GLY A 148 -13.16 1.85 21.14
C GLY A 148 -14.15 1.34 20.08
N ASP A 149 -15.38 1.07 20.55
CA ASP A 149 -16.47 0.41 19.78
C ASP A 149 -17.12 1.31 18.71
N SER A 150 -16.65 2.55 18.53
CA SER A 150 -17.28 3.54 17.66
C SER A 150 -16.91 3.38 16.17
N PHE A 151 -15.78 2.76 15.85
CA PHE A 151 -15.36 2.53 14.46
C PHE A 151 -16.01 1.27 13.88
N GLN A 152 -16.87 1.46 12.88
CA GLN A 152 -17.63 0.39 12.22
C GLN A 152 -16.91 -0.21 10.99
N GLY A 153 -15.63 0.06 10.83
CA GLY A 153 -14.87 -0.30 9.63
C GLY A 153 -15.27 0.48 8.37
N ILE A 154 -14.58 0.17 7.28
CA ILE A 154 -14.81 0.68 5.94
C ILE A 154 -16.06 0.03 5.35
N ARG A 155 -17.13 0.81 5.25
CA ARG A 155 -18.44 0.34 4.75
C ARG A 155 -18.39 -0.20 3.32
N ASN A 156 -17.50 0.36 2.50
CA ASN A 156 -17.43 0.00 1.09
C ASN A 156 -16.56 -1.22 0.75
N ALA A 157 -16.00 -1.90 1.76
CA ALA A 157 -15.20 -3.11 1.57
C ALA A 157 -16.08 -4.37 1.32
N SER A 158 -15.48 -5.38 0.71
CA SER A 158 -16.11 -6.71 0.57
C SER A 158 -16.24 -7.44 1.89
N PHE A 159 -15.27 -7.25 2.78
CA PHE A 159 -15.18 -7.94 4.05
C PHE A 159 -15.53 -6.99 5.20
N PRO A 160 -16.36 -7.41 6.15
CA PRO A 160 -16.69 -6.60 7.31
C PRO A 160 -15.51 -6.58 8.30
N GLN A 161 -15.56 -5.65 9.25
CA GLN A 161 -14.67 -5.71 10.41
C GLN A 161 -14.99 -6.95 11.27
N ARG A 162 -13.95 -7.61 11.77
CA ARG A 162 -14.00 -8.83 12.58
C ARG A 162 -13.39 -8.57 13.94
N SER A 163 -14.13 -8.78 15.02
CA SER A 163 -13.70 -8.48 16.39
C SER A 163 -13.11 -9.65 17.17
N ASN A 164 -12.98 -10.81 16.52
CA ASN A 164 -12.53 -12.07 17.11
C ASN A 164 -11.16 -12.48 16.58
N CYS A 165 -10.25 -11.53 16.39
CA CYS A 165 -8.95 -11.77 15.76
C CYS A 165 -7.79 -11.69 16.74
N ARG A 166 -6.69 -12.36 16.37
CA ARG A 166 -5.37 -12.15 16.95
C ARG A 166 -4.40 -11.87 15.80
N VAL A 167 -3.51 -10.92 16.03
CA VAL A 167 -2.57 -10.39 15.04
C VAL A 167 -1.15 -10.59 15.56
N ILE A 168 -0.21 -10.93 14.68
CA ILE A 168 1.24 -10.84 14.94
C ILE A 168 1.83 -9.96 13.85
N LEU A 169 2.51 -8.88 14.27
CA LEU A 169 3.21 -7.96 13.39
C LEU A 169 4.66 -8.43 13.24
N TYR A 170 5.15 -8.45 12.01
CA TYR A 170 6.52 -8.84 11.68
C TYR A 170 7.25 -7.66 11.07
N GLN A 171 8.45 -7.42 11.60
CA GLN A 171 9.46 -6.51 11.07
C GLN A 171 10.51 -7.42 10.44
N ASP A 172 10.83 -7.15 9.17
CA ASP A 172 11.72 -7.99 8.37
C ASP A 172 11.31 -9.47 8.25
N ALA A 173 12.18 -10.25 7.61
CA ALA A 173 12.00 -11.70 7.45
C ALA A 173 12.44 -12.47 8.71
N HIS A 174 13.45 -11.96 9.42
CA HIS A 174 14.12 -12.61 10.54
C HIS A 174 14.82 -11.57 11.42
N HIS A 175 15.08 -11.92 12.68
CA HIS A 175 15.91 -11.14 13.59
C HIS A 175 17.02 -11.95 14.23
N LYS A 176 18.17 -11.32 14.49
CA LYS A 176 19.22 -11.98 15.30
C LYS A 176 18.74 -12.15 16.74
N ALA A 177 19.26 -13.18 17.42
CA ALA A 177 18.97 -13.40 18.85
C ALA A 177 19.39 -12.23 19.75
N THR A 178 20.33 -11.39 19.29
CA THR A 178 20.79 -10.17 19.97
C THR A 178 19.90 -8.96 19.73
N PHE A 179 18.94 -9.03 18.82
CA PHE A 179 18.00 -7.93 18.57
C PHE A 179 17.04 -7.79 19.75
N ASP A 180 17.21 -6.70 20.49
CA ASP A 180 16.47 -6.45 21.70
C ASP A 180 15.87 -5.04 21.70
N PRO A 181 14.74 -4.83 21.01
CA PRO A 181 14.06 -3.55 20.98
C PRO A 181 13.27 -3.27 22.28
N ARG A 182 13.50 -4.03 23.36
CA ARG A 182 12.71 -3.92 24.61
C ARG A 182 12.71 -2.48 25.11
N VAL A 183 11.50 -1.96 25.26
CA VAL A 183 11.20 -0.67 25.88
C VAL A 183 10.67 -0.98 27.28
N HIS A 184 11.22 -0.36 28.33
CA HIS A 184 11.00 -0.72 29.75
C HIS A 184 9.51 -0.98 30.13
N ASP A 185 8.55 -0.34 29.46
CA ASP A 185 7.11 -0.44 29.72
C ASP A 185 6.28 -1.14 28.62
N VAL A 186 6.89 -1.54 27.50
CA VAL A 186 6.17 -2.20 26.39
C VAL A 186 6.94 -3.44 25.94
N PRO A 187 6.57 -4.64 26.43
CA PRO A 187 7.21 -5.87 25.97
C PRO A 187 6.87 -6.09 24.49
N PHE A 188 7.85 -5.83 23.61
CA PHE A 188 7.82 -6.30 22.23
C PHE A 188 8.77 -7.47 22.10
N ASN A 189 8.21 -8.65 21.79
CA ASN A 189 9.02 -9.79 21.38
C ASN A 189 9.02 -9.80 19.86
N ALA A 190 10.11 -9.32 19.26
CA ALA A 190 10.32 -9.44 17.82
C ALA A 190 10.16 -10.90 17.39
N ARG A 191 9.45 -11.13 16.28
CA ARG A 191 9.11 -12.47 15.79
C ARG A 191 9.75 -12.70 14.43
N ASN A 192 10.27 -13.90 14.21
CA ASN A 192 10.87 -14.29 12.94
C ASN A 192 9.79 -14.75 11.96
N LEU A 193 9.45 -13.90 10.99
CA LEU A 193 8.39 -14.16 10.01
C LEU A 193 8.60 -15.49 9.29
N TRP A 194 9.79 -15.71 8.73
CA TRP A 194 10.03 -16.88 7.88
C TRP A 194 10.05 -18.19 8.67
N GLU A 195 10.48 -18.15 9.93
CA GLU A 195 10.30 -19.28 10.84
C GLU A 195 8.83 -19.57 11.11
N ASP A 196 8.02 -18.55 11.40
CA ASP A 196 6.59 -18.72 11.67
C ASP A 196 5.83 -19.22 10.43
N VAL A 197 6.22 -18.77 9.23
CA VAL A 197 5.72 -19.29 7.96
C VAL A 197 6.11 -20.76 7.80
N TYR A 198 7.37 -21.13 8.06
CA TYR A 198 7.83 -22.51 8.00
C TYR A 198 7.03 -23.40 8.97
N LYS A 199 6.94 -23.02 10.25
CA LYS A 199 6.19 -23.71 11.31
C LYS A 199 4.71 -23.85 10.92
N GLY A 200 4.12 -22.79 10.37
CA GLY A 200 2.75 -22.79 9.86
C GLY A 200 2.53 -23.85 8.79
N ILE A 201 3.34 -23.84 7.73
CA ILE A 201 3.22 -24.78 6.60
C ILE A 201 3.50 -26.23 7.05
N GLU A 202 4.55 -26.43 7.85
CA GLU A 202 4.91 -27.75 8.40
C GLU A 202 3.76 -28.34 9.22
N SER A 203 3.10 -27.52 10.04
CA SER A 203 2.02 -27.96 10.92
C SER A 203 0.69 -28.20 10.21
N ALA A 204 0.50 -27.69 8.99
CA ALA A 204 -0.76 -27.75 8.25
C ALA A 204 -1.21 -29.18 7.96
N ARG A 205 -2.53 -29.41 7.99
CA ARG A 205 -3.14 -30.75 7.81
C ARG A 205 -4.20 -30.82 6.73
N HIS A 206 -4.74 -29.69 6.29
CA HIS A 206 -5.84 -29.66 5.33
C HIS A 206 -5.51 -28.84 4.09
N LEU A 207 -4.97 -27.62 4.24
CA LEU A 207 -4.68 -26.73 3.12
C LEU A 207 -3.47 -25.82 3.36
N VAL A 208 -2.79 -25.48 2.26
CA VAL A 208 -1.79 -24.41 2.19
C VAL A 208 -1.99 -23.67 0.86
N TYR A 209 -2.56 -22.47 0.91
CA TYR A 209 -2.89 -21.64 -0.24
C TYR A 209 -1.97 -20.42 -0.30
N ILE A 210 -1.24 -20.26 -1.39
CA ILE A 210 -0.25 -19.20 -1.57
C ILE A 210 -0.64 -18.37 -2.78
N ALA A 211 -0.81 -17.06 -2.60
CA ALA A 211 -0.84 -16.10 -3.70
C ALA A 211 0.39 -15.20 -3.61
N GLY A 212 1.09 -15.00 -4.71
CA GLY A 212 2.30 -14.17 -4.74
C GLY A 212 2.46 -13.48 -6.08
N TRP A 213 3.21 -12.37 -6.06
CA TRP A 213 3.74 -11.75 -7.28
C TRP A 213 4.87 -12.61 -7.85
N ALA A 214 5.68 -13.21 -6.96
CA ALA A 214 6.79 -14.10 -7.28
C ALA A 214 6.87 -15.26 -6.29
N LEU A 215 7.53 -16.34 -6.71
CA LEU A 215 7.93 -17.43 -5.81
C LEU A 215 9.18 -18.12 -6.36
N ASN A 216 10.22 -18.24 -5.53
CA ASN A 216 11.35 -19.12 -5.82
C ASN A 216 11.20 -20.42 -5.01
N PRO A 217 10.98 -21.59 -5.64
CA PRO A 217 10.88 -22.85 -4.92
C PRO A 217 12.17 -23.24 -4.20
N ASN A 218 13.33 -22.70 -4.58
CA ASN A 218 14.60 -22.97 -3.93
C ASN A 218 14.90 -22.05 -2.75
N LEU A 219 14.01 -21.11 -2.42
CA LEU A 219 14.17 -20.24 -1.27
C LEU A 219 14.22 -21.05 0.03
N VAL A 220 15.21 -20.77 0.88
CA VAL A 220 15.31 -21.32 2.23
C VAL A 220 14.77 -20.28 3.21
N LEU A 221 13.75 -20.69 3.99
CA LEU A 221 13.10 -19.84 4.98
C LEU A 221 13.90 -19.71 6.28
N VAL A 222 14.48 -20.81 6.73
CA VAL A 222 15.23 -20.87 7.99
C VAL A 222 16.71 -21.04 7.66
N ARG A 223 17.48 -19.97 7.89
CA ARG A 223 18.91 -19.89 7.55
C ARG A 223 19.81 -19.83 8.78
N ASP A 224 19.28 -19.33 9.89
CA ASP A 224 20.00 -19.19 11.15
C ASP A 224 20.22 -20.56 11.81
N GLU A 225 21.47 -20.86 12.17
CA GLU A 225 21.83 -22.10 12.86
C GLU A 225 21.40 -22.10 14.34
N GLU A 226 21.15 -20.93 14.92
CA GLU A 226 20.71 -20.76 16.32
C GLU A 226 19.18 -20.86 16.49
N THR A 227 18.44 -21.17 15.42
CA THR A 227 16.98 -21.28 15.43
C THR A 227 16.45 -22.39 16.35
N GLU A 228 15.23 -22.21 16.88
CA GLU A 228 14.54 -23.23 17.69
C GLU A 228 14.06 -24.45 16.87
N ILE A 229 14.15 -24.39 15.54
CA ILE A 229 13.73 -25.46 14.61
C ILE A 229 14.89 -25.94 13.73
N PRO A 230 15.94 -26.55 14.28
CA PRO A 230 17.17 -26.88 13.55
C PRO A 230 16.95 -27.84 12.37
N HIS A 231 15.90 -28.67 12.41
CA HIS A 231 15.54 -29.56 11.29
C HIS A 231 15.02 -28.82 10.04
N ALA A 232 14.66 -27.53 10.18
CA ALA A 232 14.20 -26.67 9.10
C ALA A 232 15.35 -25.98 8.35
N VAL A 233 16.55 -25.91 8.96
CA VAL A 233 17.69 -25.19 8.40
C VAL A 233 18.06 -25.78 7.03
N GLY A 234 18.14 -24.91 6.02
CA GLY A 234 18.49 -25.32 4.65
C GLY A 234 17.35 -26.00 3.86
N VAL A 235 16.18 -26.22 4.46
CA VAL A 235 15.03 -26.79 3.73
C VAL A 235 14.42 -25.74 2.81
N THR A 236 14.37 -26.05 1.52
CA THR A 236 13.74 -25.16 0.54
C THR A 236 12.21 -25.19 0.65
N ILE A 237 11.56 -24.06 0.38
CA ILE A 237 10.10 -23.94 0.41
C ILE A 237 9.42 -24.88 -0.59
N GLY A 238 10.02 -25.10 -1.76
CA GLY A 238 9.50 -26.02 -2.76
C GLY A 238 9.46 -27.46 -2.26
N GLU A 239 10.50 -27.88 -1.55
CA GLU A 239 10.57 -29.21 -0.95
C GLU A 239 9.59 -29.35 0.22
N LEU A 240 9.47 -28.34 1.08
CA LEU A 240 8.46 -28.34 2.15
C LEU A 240 7.04 -28.48 1.58
N LEU A 241 6.67 -27.68 0.58
CA LEU A 241 5.35 -27.74 -0.06
C LEU A 241 5.07 -29.09 -0.72
N LYS A 242 6.09 -29.70 -1.36
CA LYS A 242 5.98 -31.06 -1.92
C LYS A 242 5.66 -32.08 -0.84
N ARG A 243 6.44 -32.13 0.25
CA ARG A 243 6.21 -33.07 1.37
C ARG A 243 4.80 -32.92 1.93
N LYS A 244 4.35 -31.68 2.19
CA LYS A 244 2.97 -31.43 2.67
C LYS A 244 1.92 -31.93 1.69
N SER A 245 2.12 -31.74 0.39
CA SER A 245 1.20 -32.26 -0.62
C SER A 245 1.17 -33.79 -0.72
N GLU A 246 2.29 -34.46 -0.42
CA GLU A 246 2.39 -35.93 -0.35
C GLU A 246 1.73 -36.50 0.92
N GLU A 247 1.73 -35.74 2.02
CA GLU A 247 0.96 -36.04 3.24
C GLU A 247 -0.56 -35.85 3.08
N GLY A 248 -1.03 -35.40 1.91
CA GLY A 248 -2.45 -35.19 1.61
C GLY A 248 -2.97 -33.78 1.90
N VAL A 249 -2.09 -32.83 2.23
CA VAL A 249 -2.48 -31.42 2.38
C VAL A 249 -2.75 -30.81 1.00
N ALA A 250 -3.86 -30.10 0.84
CA ALA A 250 -4.17 -29.42 -0.42
C ALA A 250 -3.31 -28.17 -0.60
N VAL A 251 -2.19 -28.31 -1.31
CA VAL A 251 -1.30 -27.18 -1.62
C VAL A 251 -1.70 -26.52 -2.94
N ARG A 252 -2.07 -25.25 -2.90
CA ARG A 252 -2.49 -24.44 -4.08
C ARG A 252 -1.66 -23.17 -4.16
N VAL A 253 -0.96 -22.98 -5.27
CA VAL A 253 -0.10 -21.83 -5.49
C VAL A 253 -0.60 -21.06 -6.70
N MET A 254 -0.89 -19.77 -6.53
CA MET A 254 -1.37 -18.86 -7.56
C MET A 254 -0.38 -17.70 -7.71
N LEU A 255 0.42 -17.74 -8.77
CA LEU A 255 1.43 -16.72 -9.07
C LEU A 255 0.96 -15.80 -10.17
N TRP A 256 1.49 -14.59 -10.23
CA TRP A 256 1.28 -13.70 -11.36
C TRP A 256 1.92 -14.26 -12.64
N ASN A 257 1.19 -14.21 -13.76
CA ASN A 257 1.74 -14.52 -15.08
C ASN A 257 2.42 -13.29 -15.67
N ASP A 258 3.74 -13.24 -15.55
CA ASP A 258 4.54 -12.13 -16.03
C ASP A 258 4.78 -12.14 -17.55
N GLU A 259 4.50 -13.23 -18.30
CA GLU A 259 4.58 -13.27 -19.78
C GLU A 259 3.64 -12.25 -20.42
N THR A 260 2.61 -11.84 -19.68
CA THR A 260 1.77 -10.72 -20.06
C THR A 260 2.40 -9.35 -19.79
N SER A 261 3.66 -9.23 -19.40
CA SER A 261 4.30 -7.93 -19.15
C SER A 261 4.97 -7.37 -20.40
N LEU A 262 4.96 -6.05 -20.57
CA LEU A 262 5.68 -5.40 -21.66
C LEU A 262 7.19 -5.75 -21.62
N PRO A 263 7.80 -6.22 -22.72
CA PRO A 263 9.22 -6.58 -22.78
C PRO A 263 10.16 -5.46 -22.34
N ILE A 264 9.74 -4.20 -22.48
CA ILE A 264 10.50 -3.01 -22.09
C ILE A 264 10.61 -2.88 -20.56
N ILE A 265 9.61 -3.37 -19.80
CA ILE A 265 9.63 -3.43 -18.34
C ILE A 265 10.40 -4.67 -17.87
N LYS A 266 10.28 -5.80 -18.59
CA LYS A 266 11.03 -7.05 -18.33
C LYS A 266 12.54 -6.91 -18.56
N ASN A 267 12.99 -6.16 -19.58
CA ASN A 267 14.39 -6.17 -20.04
C ASN A 267 15.38 -5.25 -19.29
N LYS A 268 15.02 -4.71 -18.12
CA LYS A 268 15.94 -3.85 -17.32
C LYS A 268 16.09 -4.27 -15.85
N GLY A 269 16.05 -5.58 -15.57
CA GLY A 269 16.35 -6.09 -14.22
C GLY A 269 15.27 -5.84 -13.15
N VAL A 270 14.15 -5.21 -13.50
CA VAL A 270 13.07 -4.82 -12.59
C VAL A 270 12.18 -6.02 -12.19
N MET A 271 12.18 -7.13 -12.93
CA MET A 271 11.31 -8.28 -12.64
C MET A 271 12.05 -9.62 -12.71
N ARG A 272 12.56 -10.07 -11.56
CA ARG A 272 13.04 -11.45 -11.34
C ARG A 272 11.99 -12.23 -10.56
N THR A 273 10.90 -12.59 -11.23
CA THR A 273 9.73 -13.22 -10.59
C THR A 273 9.90 -14.72 -10.36
N ASN A 274 10.77 -15.39 -11.15
CA ASN A 274 11.01 -16.84 -11.15
C ASN A 274 9.75 -17.71 -11.31
N VAL A 275 8.66 -17.16 -11.86
CA VAL A 275 7.34 -17.81 -11.89
C VAL A 275 7.28 -19.00 -12.85
N GLU A 276 7.95 -18.96 -14.00
CA GLU A 276 8.00 -20.12 -14.90
C GLU A 276 8.83 -21.26 -14.29
N THR A 277 9.90 -20.91 -13.55
CA THR A 277 10.72 -21.88 -12.80
C THR A 277 9.89 -22.56 -11.72
N ALA A 278 9.11 -21.81 -10.94
CA ALA A 278 8.19 -22.36 -9.95
C ALA A 278 7.13 -23.28 -10.58
N LEU A 279 6.52 -22.86 -11.69
CA LEU A 279 5.55 -23.69 -12.42
C LEU A 279 6.18 -25.00 -12.90
N ALA A 280 7.41 -24.94 -13.45
CA ALA A 280 8.13 -26.11 -13.90
C ALA A 280 8.49 -27.05 -12.73
N TYR A 281 8.94 -26.49 -11.60
CA TYR A 281 9.31 -27.23 -10.40
C TYR A 281 8.15 -28.08 -9.85
N PHE A 282 6.93 -27.53 -9.84
CA PHE A 282 5.74 -28.23 -9.31
C PHE A 282 4.96 -29.06 -10.34
N ARG A 283 5.37 -29.09 -11.63
CA ARG A 283 4.57 -29.69 -12.71
C ARG A 283 4.20 -31.16 -12.48
N ASN A 284 5.11 -31.93 -11.88
CA ASN A 284 4.96 -33.38 -11.67
C ASN A 284 4.84 -33.72 -10.17
N THR A 285 4.24 -32.83 -9.38
CA THR A 285 4.03 -33.04 -7.94
C THR A 285 2.54 -32.89 -7.60
N ASN A 286 2.16 -33.17 -6.34
CA ASN A 286 0.79 -32.95 -5.88
C ASN A 286 0.49 -31.46 -5.57
N VAL A 287 1.48 -30.58 -5.70
CA VAL A 287 1.30 -29.13 -5.57
C VAL A 287 0.65 -28.57 -6.83
N VAL A 288 -0.52 -27.93 -6.69
CA VAL A 288 -1.19 -27.32 -7.84
C VAL A 288 -0.75 -25.86 -7.97
N CYS A 289 0.25 -25.62 -8.83
CA CYS A 289 0.73 -24.28 -9.17
C CYS A 289 0.03 -23.76 -10.45
N ARG A 290 -0.37 -22.48 -10.44
CA ARG A 290 -1.04 -21.80 -11.56
C ARG A 290 -0.47 -20.39 -11.75
N LEU A 291 -0.28 -20.01 -13.01
CA LEU A 291 0.05 -18.65 -13.41
C LEU A 291 -1.24 -17.92 -13.80
N CYS A 292 -1.50 -16.78 -13.17
CA CYS A 292 -2.69 -15.98 -13.37
C CYS A 292 -2.35 -14.66 -14.06
N PRO A 293 -2.86 -14.40 -15.28
CA PRO A 293 -2.65 -13.13 -15.96
C PRO A 293 -3.52 -12.03 -15.35
N ARG A 294 -2.97 -10.82 -15.27
CA ARG A 294 -3.74 -9.63 -14.87
C ARG A 294 -4.21 -8.86 -16.10
N SER A 295 -5.41 -9.21 -16.56
CA SER A 295 -6.02 -8.57 -17.73
C SER A 295 -6.59 -7.19 -17.41
N HIS A 296 -6.34 -6.21 -18.28
CA HIS A 296 -6.97 -4.89 -18.19
C HIS A 296 -7.45 -4.39 -19.57
N LYS A 297 -8.67 -3.83 -19.60
CA LYS A 297 -9.39 -3.53 -20.86
C LYS A 297 -8.64 -2.63 -21.84
N LYS A 298 -7.86 -1.66 -21.34
CA LYS A 298 -7.13 -0.69 -22.19
C LYS A 298 -5.65 -1.03 -22.35
N LEU A 299 -5.10 -1.77 -21.39
CA LEU A 299 -3.67 -2.07 -21.28
C LEU A 299 -3.54 -3.52 -20.83
N PRO A 300 -3.77 -4.50 -21.71
CA PRO A 300 -3.92 -5.91 -21.32
C PRO A 300 -2.71 -6.49 -20.58
N THR A 301 -1.55 -5.83 -20.69
CA THR A 301 -0.22 -6.32 -20.33
C THR A 301 0.57 -5.41 -19.38
N ALA A 302 -0.11 -4.48 -18.69
CA ALA A 302 0.56 -3.42 -17.92
C ALA A 302 0.55 -3.60 -16.39
N PHE A 303 -0.27 -4.51 -15.88
CA PHE A 303 -0.58 -4.62 -14.45
C PHE A 303 -0.29 -6.02 -13.92
N ALA A 304 -0.18 -6.12 -12.60
CA ALA A 304 0.21 -7.35 -11.93
C ALA A 304 -0.82 -7.83 -10.89
N HIS A 305 -0.73 -9.11 -10.55
CA HIS A 305 -1.26 -9.58 -9.29
C HIS A 305 -0.19 -9.38 -8.22
N HIS A 306 -0.43 -8.46 -7.29
CA HIS A 306 0.60 -8.01 -6.36
C HIS A 306 0.33 -8.39 -4.89
N GLN A 307 -0.79 -9.10 -4.64
CA GLN A 307 -1.10 -9.72 -3.35
C GLN A 307 -0.05 -10.77 -2.98
N LYS A 308 0.51 -10.67 -1.77
CA LYS A 308 1.32 -11.71 -1.13
C LYS A 308 0.56 -12.27 0.06
N THR A 309 0.06 -13.49 -0.04
CA THR A 309 -0.72 -14.14 1.02
C THR A 309 -0.37 -15.61 1.14
N ILE A 310 -0.28 -16.10 2.38
CA ILE A 310 -0.15 -17.53 2.71
C ILE A 310 -1.27 -17.88 3.67
N THR A 311 -2.21 -18.74 3.27
CA THR A 311 -3.33 -19.16 4.10
C THR A 311 -3.24 -20.66 4.36
N LEU A 312 -3.34 -21.05 5.63
CA LEU A 312 -3.20 -22.44 6.06
C LEU A 312 -4.07 -22.73 7.28
N ASP A 313 -4.30 -24.02 7.56
CA ASP A 313 -4.89 -24.44 8.82
C ASP A 313 -3.81 -24.66 9.89
N THR A 314 -4.01 -24.11 11.08
CA THR A 314 -3.14 -24.28 12.25
C THR A 314 -3.90 -24.84 13.44
N ARG A 315 -3.21 -25.37 14.46
CA ARG A 315 -3.87 -25.84 15.69
C ARG A 315 -4.38 -24.63 16.48
N VAL A 316 -5.57 -24.75 17.05
CA VAL A 316 -6.09 -23.73 17.98
C VAL A 316 -5.18 -23.65 19.21
N ALA A 317 -4.68 -22.46 19.50
CA ALA A 317 -3.83 -22.22 20.67
C ALA A 317 -4.60 -22.56 21.97
N ASN A 318 -3.90 -23.14 22.96
CA ASN A 318 -4.44 -23.50 24.28
C ASN A 318 -5.64 -24.47 24.27
N SER A 319 -5.95 -25.12 23.14
CA SER A 319 -7.03 -26.10 23.08
C SER A 319 -6.56 -27.53 23.43
N SER A 320 -7.28 -28.16 24.35
CA SER A 320 -7.14 -29.60 24.68
C SER A 320 -7.70 -30.51 23.57
N THR A 321 -8.46 -29.96 22.62
CA THR A 321 -9.03 -30.68 21.48
C THR A 321 -8.04 -30.74 20.31
N LYS A 322 -8.30 -31.62 19.33
CA LYS A 322 -7.54 -31.70 18.06
C LYS A 322 -8.07 -30.69 17.02
N GLU A 323 -8.69 -29.60 17.48
CA GLU A 323 -9.27 -28.58 16.62
C GLU A 323 -8.20 -27.72 15.93
N ARG A 324 -8.57 -27.24 14.75
CA ARG A 324 -7.74 -26.42 13.88
C ARG A 324 -8.52 -25.20 13.45
N GLU A 325 -7.83 -24.12 13.13
CA GLU A 325 -8.42 -22.89 12.62
C GLU A 325 -7.61 -22.36 11.44
N ILE A 326 -8.18 -21.40 10.71
CA ILE A 326 -7.46 -20.74 9.61
C ILE A 326 -6.53 -19.65 10.17
N MET A 327 -5.29 -19.68 9.67
CA MET A 327 -4.29 -18.65 9.82
C MET A 327 -3.94 -18.11 8.44
N SER A 328 -3.72 -16.79 8.34
CA SER A 328 -3.28 -16.15 7.10
C SER A 328 -2.16 -15.17 7.35
N PHE A 329 -1.13 -15.21 6.52
CA PHE A 329 -0.07 -14.23 6.42
C PHE A 329 -0.36 -13.31 5.22
N LEU A 330 -0.12 -12.01 5.37
CA LEU A 330 -0.13 -11.05 4.27
C LEU A 330 0.77 -9.85 4.58
N GLY A 331 1.26 -9.15 3.55
CA GLY A 331 2.19 -8.03 3.73
C GLY A 331 2.99 -7.73 2.47
N GLY A 332 4.21 -7.23 2.63
CA GLY A 332 5.11 -6.91 1.52
C GLY A 332 5.99 -8.06 1.04
N PHE A 333 6.26 -9.08 1.86
CA PHE A 333 7.11 -10.22 1.49
C PHE A 333 6.48 -11.19 0.48
N ASP A 334 7.15 -11.36 -0.67
CA ASP A 334 7.02 -12.54 -1.54
C ASP A 334 7.97 -13.65 -1.07
N LEU A 335 7.63 -14.91 -1.36
CA LEU A 335 8.50 -16.07 -1.11
C LEU A 335 9.56 -16.21 -2.23
N CYS A 336 10.41 -15.20 -2.41
CA CYS A 336 11.41 -15.15 -3.49
C CYS A 336 12.75 -14.53 -3.05
N ASP A 337 13.69 -14.48 -3.98
CA ASP A 337 15.08 -14.05 -3.77
C ASP A 337 15.18 -12.61 -3.23
N GLY A 338 16.19 -12.34 -2.41
CA GLY A 338 16.53 -11.03 -1.87
C GLY A 338 15.70 -10.58 -0.67
N ARG A 339 14.62 -11.30 -0.35
CA ARG A 339 13.68 -10.93 0.71
C ARG A 339 14.12 -11.37 2.11
N TYR A 340 15.11 -12.26 2.22
CA TYR A 340 15.70 -12.54 3.52
C TYR A 340 16.61 -11.39 3.89
N ASP A 341 16.36 -10.82 5.06
CA ASP A 341 17.24 -9.88 5.72
C ASP A 341 16.95 -9.89 7.21
N THR A 342 17.82 -9.23 7.97
CA THR A 342 17.63 -8.95 9.40
C THR A 342 17.77 -7.45 9.64
N GLU A 343 17.50 -7.02 10.87
CA GLU A 343 17.61 -5.62 11.33
C GLU A 343 18.99 -4.99 11.09
N GLU A 344 20.04 -5.80 10.86
CA GLU A 344 21.40 -5.30 10.63
C GLU A 344 21.59 -4.74 9.21
N HIS A 345 20.74 -5.17 8.27
CA HIS A 345 20.72 -4.75 6.87
C HIS A 345 22.12 -4.63 6.24
N THR A 346 22.93 -5.67 6.44
CA THR A 346 24.35 -5.62 6.09
C THR A 346 24.55 -5.53 4.58
N LEU A 347 25.54 -4.72 4.17
CA LEU A 347 25.87 -4.53 2.76
C LEU A 347 26.87 -5.56 2.24
N PHE A 348 27.81 -5.96 3.10
CA PHE A 348 28.92 -6.82 2.72
C PHE A 348 29.21 -7.97 3.70
N ARG A 349 28.78 -7.85 4.95
CA ARG A 349 29.16 -8.78 6.05
C ARG A 349 28.52 -10.18 5.93
N THR A 350 27.41 -10.30 5.21
CA THR A 350 26.68 -11.56 4.95
C THR A 350 26.98 -12.17 3.57
N LEU A 351 27.88 -11.55 2.80
CA LEU A 351 28.25 -12.07 1.49
C LEU A 351 29.02 -13.38 1.64
N GLY A 352 28.69 -14.37 0.81
CA GLY A 352 29.36 -15.67 0.79
C GLY A 352 28.93 -16.65 1.89
N THR A 353 28.28 -16.17 2.96
CA THR A 353 27.61 -17.02 3.96
C THR A 353 26.16 -17.29 3.56
N GLU A 354 25.49 -16.30 2.97
CA GLU A 354 24.13 -16.45 2.45
C GLU A 354 24.10 -16.85 0.98
N ALA A 355 23.16 -17.74 0.62
CA ALA A 355 22.99 -18.24 -0.73
C ALA A 355 22.32 -17.23 -1.70
N ASP A 356 21.91 -16.06 -1.22
CA ASP A 356 20.95 -15.17 -1.90
C ASP A 356 21.49 -13.74 -2.07
N PHE A 357 22.48 -13.57 -2.95
CA PHE A 357 22.96 -12.25 -3.36
C PHE A 357 21.94 -11.56 -4.27
N TYR A 358 21.29 -10.53 -3.73
CA TYR A 358 20.30 -9.72 -4.43
C TYR A 358 20.77 -8.27 -4.58
N GLN A 359 20.72 -7.76 -5.80
CA GLN A 359 21.10 -6.39 -6.16
C GLN A 359 20.62 -6.10 -7.58
N THR A 360 19.47 -5.44 -7.73
CA THR A 360 18.89 -5.11 -9.04
C THR A 360 19.12 -3.65 -9.43
N SER A 361 19.41 -2.80 -8.46
CA SER A 361 19.70 -1.38 -8.63
C SER A 361 21.10 -1.10 -9.21
N VAL A 362 21.96 -2.12 -9.29
CA VAL A 362 23.31 -2.02 -9.87
C VAL A 362 23.46 -2.94 -11.08
N ALA A 363 23.66 -2.32 -12.25
CA ALA A 363 23.81 -3.06 -13.51
C ALA A 363 25.03 -3.99 -13.50
N GLY A 364 24.81 -5.28 -13.75
CA GLY A 364 25.86 -6.29 -13.81
C GLY A 364 26.38 -6.76 -12.44
N ALA A 365 25.67 -6.45 -11.36
CA ALA A 365 25.94 -6.95 -10.02
C ALA A 365 25.87 -8.47 -9.95
N LYS A 366 26.88 -9.07 -9.32
CA LYS A 366 27.02 -10.52 -9.09
C LYS A 366 27.90 -10.72 -7.87
N LEU A 367 27.65 -11.77 -7.08
CA LEU A 367 28.47 -12.09 -5.90
C LEU A 367 29.97 -12.20 -6.23
N SER A 368 30.35 -12.74 -7.39
CA SER A 368 31.74 -12.85 -7.84
C SER A 368 32.46 -11.51 -8.02
N LYS A 369 31.71 -10.40 -8.02
CA LYS A 369 32.20 -9.02 -8.10
C LYS A 369 32.08 -8.28 -6.76
N GLY A 370 31.63 -8.94 -5.70
CA GLY A 370 31.43 -8.38 -4.37
C GLY A 370 30.16 -7.55 -4.23
N GLY A 371 29.98 -6.95 -3.04
CA GLY A 371 28.84 -6.10 -2.72
C GLY A 371 28.95 -4.67 -3.28
N PRO A 372 28.02 -3.78 -2.89
CA PRO A 372 27.00 -4.04 -1.87
C PRO A 372 25.87 -4.94 -2.41
N ARG A 373 25.35 -5.86 -1.58
CA ARG A 373 23.98 -6.36 -1.80
C ARG A 373 22.99 -5.21 -1.58
N GLU A 374 21.75 -5.38 -2.00
CA GLU A 374 20.66 -4.46 -1.68
C GLU A 374 19.90 -5.05 -0.50
N PRO A 375 20.07 -4.51 0.73
CA PRO A 375 19.29 -4.95 1.88
C PRO A 375 17.80 -4.69 1.69
N TRP A 376 16.97 -5.44 2.40
CA TRP A 376 15.52 -5.47 2.20
C TRP A 376 14.77 -5.26 3.51
N HIS A 377 14.32 -4.02 3.74
CA HIS A 377 13.44 -3.66 4.85
C HIS A 377 11.98 -3.79 4.44
N ASP A 378 11.19 -4.58 5.17
CA ASP A 378 9.78 -4.81 4.84
C ASP A 378 8.96 -5.24 6.05
N CYS A 379 7.63 -5.24 5.91
CA CYS A 379 6.69 -5.58 6.97
C CYS A 379 5.71 -6.67 6.53
N HIS A 380 5.31 -7.52 7.49
CA HIS A 380 4.27 -8.54 7.29
C HIS A 380 3.37 -8.67 8.50
N VAL A 381 2.24 -9.37 8.32
CA VAL A 381 1.34 -9.68 9.41
C VAL A 381 0.80 -11.10 9.29
N SER A 382 0.62 -11.78 10.42
CA SER A 382 -0.22 -12.98 10.50
C SER A 382 -1.49 -12.68 11.28
N VAL A 383 -2.60 -13.29 10.85
CA VAL A 383 -3.91 -13.16 11.47
C VAL A 383 -4.57 -14.52 11.62
N VAL A 384 -5.21 -14.72 12.77
CA VAL A 384 -6.17 -15.80 13.03
C VAL A 384 -7.53 -15.22 13.40
N GLY A 385 -8.58 -16.02 13.33
CA GLY A 385 -9.96 -15.58 13.57
C GLY A 385 -10.70 -15.19 12.29
N GLY A 386 -11.78 -14.41 12.42
CA GLY A 386 -12.69 -14.12 11.31
C GLY A 386 -12.00 -13.50 10.08
N ALA A 387 -11.00 -12.64 10.29
CA ALA A 387 -10.29 -12.00 9.20
C ALA A 387 -9.40 -12.97 8.41
N ALA A 388 -8.91 -14.05 9.03
CA ALA A 388 -8.13 -15.07 8.31
C ALA A 388 -9.01 -15.83 7.30
N TRP A 389 -10.29 -16.05 7.63
CA TRP A 389 -11.28 -16.59 6.70
C TRP A 389 -11.61 -15.62 5.55
N ASP A 390 -11.59 -14.31 5.80
CA ASP A 390 -11.78 -13.32 4.74
C ASP A 390 -10.60 -13.32 3.74
N VAL A 391 -9.37 -13.51 4.22
CA VAL A 391 -8.18 -13.71 3.34
C VAL A 391 -8.29 -15.01 2.54
N LEU A 392 -8.72 -16.11 3.16
CA LEU A 392 -9.02 -17.36 2.46
C LEU A 392 -10.06 -17.14 1.36
N LYS A 393 -11.17 -16.47 1.68
CA LYS A 393 -12.25 -16.20 0.73
C LYS A 393 -11.77 -15.33 -0.43
N ASN A 394 -10.87 -14.38 -0.20
CA ASN A 394 -10.22 -13.62 -1.28
C ASN A 394 -9.45 -14.56 -2.23
N PHE A 395 -8.67 -15.51 -1.70
CA PHE A 395 -7.98 -16.50 -2.52
C PHE A 395 -8.96 -17.35 -3.34
N GLU A 396 -10.00 -17.88 -2.71
CA GLU A 396 -11.02 -18.72 -3.36
C GLU A 396 -11.78 -17.98 -4.47
N GLN A 397 -12.14 -16.70 -4.24
CA GLN A 397 -12.80 -15.85 -5.25
C GLN A 397 -11.92 -15.67 -6.49
N ARG A 398 -10.61 -15.45 -6.30
CA ARG A 398 -9.64 -15.33 -7.39
C ARG A 398 -9.40 -16.65 -8.10
N TRP A 399 -9.21 -17.72 -7.34
CA TRP A 399 -9.00 -19.06 -7.87
C TRP A 399 -10.20 -19.51 -8.70
N THR A 400 -11.43 -19.32 -8.21
CA THR A 400 -12.65 -19.64 -8.95
C THR A 400 -12.77 -18.84 -10.24
N LYS A 401 -12.28 -17.59 -10.24
CA LYS A 401 -12.33 -16.72 -11.40
C LYS A 401 -11.31 -17.09 -12.48
N GLN A 402 -10.09 -17.46 -12.07
CA GLN A 402 -8.91 -17.54 -12.96
C GLN A 402 -8.33 -18.95 -13.10
N CYS A 403 -8.78 -19.90 -12.28
CA CYS A 403 -8.30 -21.28 -12.20
C CYS A 403 -9.48 -22.27 -12.15
N ASN A 404 -9.19 -23.57 -12.00
CA ASN A 404 -10.23 -24.59 -11.87
C ASN A 404 -10.69 -24.71 -10.40
N PRO A 405 -11.93 -24.34 -10.03
CA PRO A 405 -12.40 -24.41 -8.64
C PRO A 405 -12.52 -25.84 -8.11
N SER A 406 -12.55 -26.88 -8.95
CA SER A 406 -12.74 -28.28 -8.51
C SER A 406 -11.61 -28.81 -7.64
N VAL A 407 -10.47 -28.12 -7.58
CA VAL A 407 -9.33 -28.50 -6.74
C VAL A 407 -9.28 -27.74 -5.41
N LEU A 408 -10.21 -26.83 -5.15
CA LEU A 408 -10.33 -26.18 -3.85
C LEU A 408 -10.92 -27.16 -2.83
N VAL A 409 -10.53 -26.97 -1.57
CA VAL A 409 -11.01 -27.76 -0.44
C VAL A 409 -12.35 -27.21 0.01
N ASN A 410 -13.35 -28.07 0.20
CA ASN A 410 -14.59 -27.67 0.85
C ASN A 410 -14.37 -27.54 2.36
N THR A 411 -13.97 -26.35 2.81
CA THR A 411 -13.65 -26.08 4.22
C THR A 411 -14.82 -26.31 5.16
N SER A 412 -16.06 -26.10 4.71
CA SER A 412 -17.27 -26.40 5.51
C SER A 412 -17.47 -27.89 5.82
N GLY A 413 -16.83 -28.78 5.05
CA GLY A 413 -16.88 -30.22 5.26
C GLY A 413 -15.83 -30.77 6.23
N ILE A 414 -14.87 -29.96 6.68
CA ILE A 414 -13.79 -30.41 7.57
C ILE A 414 -14.26 -30.32 9.02
N ARG A 415 -14.53 -31.48 9.63
CA ARG A 415 -15.14 -31.58 10.98
C ARG A 415 -14.34 -30.91 12.10
N ASN A 416 -13.01 -30.95 12.04
CA ASN A 416 -12.13 -30.40 13.08
C ASN A 416 -11.59 -29.00 12.73
N LEU A 417 -12.03 -28.39 11.63
CA LEU A 417 -11.69 -27.02 11.26
C LEU A 417 -12.78 -26.08 11.77
N VAL A 418 -12.47 -25.32 12.80
CA VAL A 418 -13.41 -24.45 13.50
C VAL A 418 -13.26 -23.00 13.06
N ASN A 419 -14.39 -22.29 13.00
CA ASN A 419 -14.43 -20.83 12.92
C ASN A 419 -14.91 -20.31 14.26
N LEU A 420 -13.99 -20.13 15.21
CA LEU A 420 -14.31 -19.71 16.56
C LEU A 420 -14.95 -18.32 16.56
N THR A 421 -16.18 -18.24 17.05
CA THR A 421 -16.97 -17.01 17.13
C THR A 421 -16.78 -16.36 18.51
N GLY A 422 -16.34 -15.10 18.52
CA GLY A 422 -16.26 -14.27 19.72
C GLY A 422 -14.89 -14.26 20.43
N PRO A 423 -14.56 -13.17 21.13
CA PRO A 423 -13.39 -13.12 22.00
C PRO A 423 -13.65 -13.90 23.29
N THR A 424 -12.72 -14.77 23.68
CA THR A 424 -12.65 -15.33 25.04
C THR A 424 -11.35 -14.87 25.67
N GLU A 425 -11.34 -14.64 27.00
CA GLU A 425 -10.11 -14.23 27.71
C GLU A 425 -8.97 -15.25 27.52
N GLU A 426 -9.31 -16.53 27.35
CA GLU A 426 -8.38 -17.64 27.15
C GLU A 426 -7.67 -17.65 25.78
N ASN A 427 -8.23 -17.00 24.75
CA ASN A 427 -7.73 -17.06 23.37
C ASN A 427 -6.92 -15.82 22.92
N ASN A 428 -6.76 -14.81 23.77
CA ASN A 428 -6.08 -13.54 23.49
C ASN A 428 -6.51 -12.86 22.16
N ARG A 429 -7.79 -12.96 21.79
CA ARG A 429 -8.38 -12.42 20.55
C ARG A 429 -8.88 -10.99 20.74
N LYS A 430 -7.95 -10.05 20.93
CA LYS A 430 -8.23 -8.66 21.30
C LYS A 430 -8.17 -7.67 20.13
N TRP A 431 -8.15 -8.16 18.90
CA TRP A 431 -7.98 -7.33 17.71
C TRP A 431 -9.27 -7.24 16.88
N ASN A 432 -9.62 -6.01 16.53
CA ASN A 432 -10.56 -5.70 15.47
C ASN A 432 -9.78 -5.59 14.16
N VAL A 433 -10.12 -6.42 13.17
CA VAL A 433 -9.42 -6.50 11.89
C VAL A 433 -10.41 -6.43 10.74
N GLN A 434 -10.10 -5.66 9.71
CA GLN A 434 -10.84 -5.65 8.46
C GLN A 434 -9.91 -5.89 7.28
N VAL A 435 -10.26 -6.84 6.42
CA VAL A 435 -9.54 -7.09 5.15
C VAL A 435 -10.00 -6.08 4.10
N LEU A 436 -9.03 -5.41 3.49
CA LEU A 436 -9.21 -4.39 2.46
C LEU A 436 -8.53 -4.84 1.16
N ARG A 437 -9.06 -4.42 0.00
CA ARG A 437 -8.55 -4.81 -1.32
C ARG A 437 -8.58 -3.70 -2.35
N SER A 438 -7.68 -3.82 -3.32
CA SER A 438 -7.80 -3.21 -4.63
C SER A 438 -7.99 -4.35 -5.62
N ILE A 439 -9.19 -4.55 -6.15
CA ILE A 439 -9.49 -5.67 -7.04
C ILE A 439 -10.75 -5.39 -7.87
N ASP A 440 -10.91 -6.06 -9.01
CA ASP A 440 -12.07 -5.93 -9.86
C ASP A 440 -12.68 -7.28 -10.27
N HIS A 441 -13.87 -7.22 -10.89
CA HIS A 441 -14.62 -8.37 -11.38
C HIS A 441 -13.90 -9.19 -12.47
N ILE A 442 -12.77 -8.71 -13.01
CA ILE A 442 -11.95 -9.47 -13.96
C ILE A 442 -11.14 -10.52 -13.19
N SER A 443 -10.72 -10.21 -11.96
CA SER A 443 -9.86 -11.06 -11.14
C SER A 443 -10.55 -11.79 -10.00
N ALA A 444 -11.76 -11.39 -9.59
CA ALA A 444 -12.51 -12.08 -8.54
C ALA A 444 -13.98 -12.31 -8.92
N THR A 445 -14.57 -13.37 -8.37
CA THR A 445 -16.03 -13.58 -8.33
C THR A 445 -16.65 -12.84 -7.14
N GLU A 446 -17.99 -12.74 -7.10
CA GLU A 446 -18.75 -12.24 -5.94
C GLU A 446 -18.34 -10.84 -5.46
N MET A 447 -18.17 -9.90 -6.40
CA MET A 447 -17.85 -8.51 -6.08
C MET A 447 -18.95 -7.84 -5.22
N PRO A 448 -18.60 -6.95 -4.27
CA PRO A 448 -19.52 -6.44 -3.27
C PRO A 448 -20.55 -5.50 -3.89
N ARG A 449 -21.82 -5.62 -3.46
CA ARG A 449 -22.94 -4.75 -3.88
C ARG A 449 -23.05 -4.57 -5.40
N GLY A 450 -22.63 -5.56 -6.19
CA GLY A 450 -22.63 -5.50 -7.65
C GLY A 450 -21.66 -4.47 -8.25
N LEU A 451 -20.73 -3.92 -7.47
CA LEU A 451 -19.73 -2.98 -7.95
C LEU A 451 -18.64 -3.73 -8.74
N PRO A 452 -18.26 -3.26 -9.94
CA PRO A 452 -17.27 -3.96 -10.76
C PRO A 452 -15.83 -3.85 -10.23
N VAL A 453 -15.59 -2.99 -9.23
CA VAL A 453 -14.27 -2.57 -8.73
C VAL A 453 -14.39 -2.30 -7.23
N GLU A 454 -13.45 -2.83 -6.46
CA GLU A 454 -13.21 -2.53 -5.06
C GLU A 454 -11.89 -1.75 -4.92
N LYS A 455 -11.91 -0.69 -4.12
CA LYS A 455 -10.75 0.17 -3.79
C LYS A 455 -10.72 0.47 -2.29
N SER A 456 -11.11 -0.53 -1.49
CA SER A 456 -11.26 -0.38 -0.04
C SER A 456 -9.94 -0.14 0.67
N VAL A 457 -8.79 -0.49 0.06
CA VAL A 457 -7.46 -0.08 0.55
C VAL A 457 -7.32 1.44 0.53
N HIS A 458 -7.56 2.09 -0.61
CA HIS A 458 -7.50 3.55 -0.74
C HIS A 458 -8.45 4.22 0.26
N ASP A 459 -9.69 3.75 0.32
CA ASP A 459 -10.70 4.32 1.22
C ASP A 459 -10.32 4.10 2.70
N GLY A 460 -9.63 2.99 3.02
CA GLY A 460 -9.03 2.71 4.33
C GLY A 460 -7.93 3.69 4.72
N TYR A 461 -6.99 3.97 3.81
CA TYR A 461 -5.97 4.99 4.03
C TYR A 461 -6.57 6.37 4.30
N VAL A 462 -7.47 6.84 3.42
CA VAL A 462 -8.10 8.17 3.57
C VAL A 462 -8.87 8.27 4.88
N THR A 463 -9.62 7.21 5.24
CA THR A 463 -10.38 7.19 6.50
C THR A 463 -9.47 7.28 7.71
N ALA A 464 -8.36 6.52 7.73
CA ALA A 464 -7.41 6.57 8.83
C ALA A 464 -6.72 7.94 8.94
N ILE A 465 -6.32 8.55 7.81
CA ILE A 465 -5.73 9.90 7.80
C ILE A 465 -6.70 10.96 8.33
N ARG A 466 -7.97 10.93 7.92
CA ARG A 466 -8.98 11.89 8.40
C ARG A 466 -9.25 11.76 9.90
N LYS A 467 -9.12 10.55 10.43
CA LYS A 467 -9.31 10.25 11.85
C LYS A 467 -8.11 10.59 12.72
N ALA A 468 -6.92 10.59 12.14
CA ALA A 468 -5.67 10.90 12.83
C ALA A 468 -5.75 12.20 13.63
N GLU A 469 -5.29 12.12 14.87
CA GLU A 469 -5.37 13.17 15.87
C GLU A 469 -4.00 13.71 16.26
N ARG A 470 -2.99 12.84 16.37
CA ARG A 470 -1.67 13.12 16.92
C ARG A 470 -0.58 12.97 15.87
N PHE A 471 -0.44 11.80 15.27
CA PHE A 471 0.61 11.58 14.27
C PHE A 471 0.28 10.46 13.28
N ILE A 472 1.03 10.47 12.17
CA ILE A 472 1.02 9.40 11.17
C ILE A 472 2.47 8.99 10.88
N TYR A 473 2.74 7.70 10.94
CA TYR A 473 4.00 7.09 10.50
C TYR A 473 3.73 6.17 9.31
N ILE A 474 4.46 6.36 8.21
CA ILE A 474 4.30 5.60 6.97
C ILE A 474 5.66 5.05 6.57
N GLU A 475 5.69 3.77 6.21
CA GLU A 475 6.76 3.19 5.42
C GLU A 475 6.17 2.70 4.10
N ASN A 476 6.69 3.17 2.97
CA ASN A 476 6.16 2.76 1.67
C ASN A 476 7.21 2.73 0.57
N GLN A 477 7.18 1.69 -0.27
CA GLN A 477 8.01 1.59 -1.47
C GLN A 477 7.83 2.76 -2.45
N TYR A 478 6.61 3.31 -2.53
CA TYR A 478 6.31 4.45 -3.37
C TYR A 478 5.49 5.48 -2.61
N PHE A 479 5.70 6.76 -2.92
CA PHE A 479 4.90 7.83 -2.37
C PHE A 479 4.59 8.89 -3.44
N MET A 480 3.51 8.66 -4.18
CA MET A 480 3.06 9.57 -5.23
C MET A 480 1.53 9.57 -5.38
N GLY A 481 0.96 10.73 -5.67
CA GLY A 481 -0.49 10.85 -5.77
C GLY A 481 -1.00 12.26 -5.83
N SER A 482 -2.33 12.36 -5.92
CA SER A 482 -3.07 13.62 -5.86
C SER A 482 -2.68 14.62 -6.96
N CYS A 483 -2.47 14.12 -8.18
CA CYS A 483 -1.96 14.91 -9.29
C CYS A 483 -2.81 16.10 -9.70
N ASP A 484 -4.08 16.18 -9.27
CA ASP A 484 -4.93 17.36 -9.50
C ASP A 484 -4.34 18.65 -8.85
N HIS A 485 -3.41 18.48 -7.89
CA HIS A 485 -2.79 19.57 -7.13
C HIS A 485 -1.34 19.88 -7.54
N TRP A 486 -0.72 19.12 -8.45
CA TRP A 486 0.68 19.36 -8.86
C TRP A 486 0.86 20.65 -9.67
N GLY A 487 1.96 21.39 -9.51
CA GLY A 487 2.13 22.71 -10.15
C GLY A 487 2.08 22.67 -11.68
N SER A 488 2.63 21.62 -12.30
CA SER A 488 2.71 21.46 -13.76
C SER A 488 1.36 21.07 -14.38
N LYS A 489 0.76 21.98 -15.17
CA LYS A 489 -0.51 21.71 -15.89
C LYS A 489 -0.46 20.45 -16.77
N ASN A 490 0.68 20.20 -17.42
CA ASN A 490 0.85 19.01 -18.27
C ASN A 490 0.84 17.74 -17.43
N ASP A 491 1.49 17.76 -16.28
CA ASP A 491 1.58 16.60 -15.38
C ASP A 491 0.23 16.31 -14.72
N LYS A 492 -0.53 17.34 -14.30
CA LYS A 492 -1.92 17.20 -13.83
C LYS A 492 -2.78 16.41 -14.84
N ILE A 493 -2.64 16.73 -16.13
CA ILE A 493 -3.48 16.17 -17.19
C ILE A 493 -3.04 14.76 -17.59
N CYS A 494 -1.74 14.52 -17.66
CA CYS A 494 -1.18 13.32 -18.30
C CYS A 494 -0.91 12.17 -17.32
N SER A 495 -0.67 12.46 -16.03
CA SER A 495 -0.24 11.42 -15.08
C SER A 495 -1.36 10.43 -14.73
N GLY A 496 -2.56 10.95 -14.46
CA GLY A 496 -3.68 10.15 -13.98
C GLY A 496 -3.50 9.60 -12.56
N CYS A 497 -2.51 10.11 -11.81
CA CYS A 497 -2.18 9.70 -10.44
C CYS A 497 -3.10 10.38 -9.41
N THR A 498 -4.34 9.93 -9.35
CA THR A 498 -5.49 10.60 -8.74
C THR A 498 -5.92 9.99 -7.40
N ASN A 499 -5.05 9.21 -6.75
CA ASN A 499 -5.27 8.73 -5.39
C ASN A 499 -5.16 9.93 -4.42
N LEU A 500 -5.91 9.91 -3.32
CA LEU A 500 -6.07 11.08 -2.44
C LEU A 500 -5.09 11.09 -1.26
N ILE A 501 -4.24 10.07 -1.12
CA ILE A 501 -3.46 9.84 0.10
C ILE A 501 -2.52 11.02 0.41
N PRO A 502 -1.67 11.50 -0.53
CA PRO A 502 -0.79 12.63 -0.25
C PRO A 502 -1.53 13.93 0.10
N VAL A 503 -2.59 14.27 -0.63
CA VAL A 503 -3.33 15.52 -0.34
C VAL A 503 -4.13 15.44 0.96
N GLU A 504 -4.68 14.28 1.32
CA GLU A 504 -5.38 14.10 2.61
C GLU A 504 -4.41 14.30 3.79
N ILE A 505 -3.15 13.86 3.65
CA ILE A 505 -2.10 14.12 4.65
C ILE A 505 -1.81 15.62 4.74
N ALA A 506 -1.57 16.29 3.59
CA ALA A 506 -1.25 17.72 3.58
C ALA A 506 -2.40 18.57 4.13
N LEU A 507 -3.65 18.26 3.77
CA LEU A 507 -4.85 18.94 4.27
C LEU A 507 -5.07 18.65 5.76
N LYS A 508 -4.78 17.43 6.25
CA LYS A 508 -4.82 17.12 7.69
C LYS A 508 -3.83 17.99 8.46
N ILE A 509 -2.58 18.07 8.00
CA ILE A 509 -1.55 18.93 8.63
C ILE A 509 -2.00 20.40 8.60
N ALA A 510 -2.43 20.89 7.44
CA ALA A 510 -2.89 22.26 7.27
C ALA A 510 -4.07 22.59 8.22
N ALA A 511 -5.02 21.69 8.38
CA ALA A 511 -6.13 21.85 9.32
C ALA A 511 -5.63 21.93 10.78
N LYS A 512 -4.70 21.07 11.19
CA LYS A 512 -4.11 21.08 12.55
C LYS A 512 -3.31 22.36 12.82
N ILE A 513 -2.57 22.86 11.83
CA ILE A 513 -1.88 24.17 11.89
C ILE A 513 -2.88 25.30 12.11
N ARG A 514 -3.98 25.32 11.33
CA ARG A 514 -5.02 26.34 11.43
C ARG A 514 -5.74 26.34 12.78
N THR A 515 -5.92 25.17 13.39
CA THR A 515 -6.47 25.04 14.75
C THR A 515 -5.42 25.16 15.86
N ARG A 516 -4.14 25.37 15.50
CA ARG A 516 -2.99 25.46 16.43
C ARG A 516 -2.80 24.20 17.29
N GLU A 517 -3.21 23.05 16.78
CA GLU A 517 -3.00 21.76 17.42
C GLU A 517 -1.73 21.10 16.89
N ARG A 518 -0.98 20.41 17.75
CA ARG A 518 0.20 19.65 17.30
C ARG A 518 -0.20 18.43 16.50
N PHE A 519 0.60 18.16 15.47
CA PHE A 519 0.47 17.03 14.60
C PHE A 519 1.79 16.77 13.88
N ALA A 520 2.18 15.51 13.69
CA ALA A 520 3.39 15.17 12.95
C ALA A 520 3.16 14.03 11.97
N VAL A 521 3.87 14.07 10.85
CA VAL A 521 3.86 13.02 9.83
C VAL A 521 5.27 12.67 9.43
N TYR A 522 5.54 11.36 9.46
CA TYR A 522 6.83 10.75 9.18
C TYR A 522 6.65 9.77 8.03
N ILE A 523 7.40 9.95 6.94
CA ILE A 523 7.31 9.12 5.75
C ILE A 523 8.68 8.55 5.44
N VAL A 524 8.82 7.22 5.49
CA VAL A 524 10.02 6.48 5.10
C VAL A 524 9.77 5.85 3.74
N ILE A 525 10.59 6.21 2.75
CA ILE A 525 10.54 5.70 1.37
C ILE A 525 11.94 5.23 0.96
N PRO A 526 12.09 4.36 -0.06
CA PRO A 526 13.43 4.03 -0.52
C PRO A 526 14.10 5.26 -1.13
N MET A 527 15.44 5.29 -1.12
CA MET A 527 16.20 6.40 -1.70
C MET A 527 15.83 6.60 -3.18
N TRP A 528 15.68 5.50 -3.92
CA TRP A 528 14.99 5.45 -5.21
C TRP A 528 14.26 4.10 -5.35
N PRO A 529 13.24 3.99 -6.23
CA PRO A 529 12.58 2.72 -6.50
C PRO A 529 13.53 1.67 -7.10
N GLU A 530 13.30 0.40 -6.78
CA GLU A 530 14.14 -0.72 -7.22
C GLU A 530 14.39 -0.71 -8.73
N GLY A 531 15.67 -0.92 -9.08
CA GLY A 531 16.15 -0.97 -10.46
C GLY A 531 17.24 0.08 -10.71
N PRO A 532 17.91 0.01 -11.88
CA PRO A 532 19.02 0.90 -12.17
C PRO A 532 18.57 2.37 -12.05
N PRO A 533 19.22 3.19 -11.22
CA PRO A 533 18.73 4.52 -10.90
C PRO A 533 18.76 5.45 -12.12
N GLU A 534 19.69 5.24 -13.06
CA GLU A 534 19.72 6.00 -14.33
C GLU A 534 18.68 5.52 -15.36
N SER A 535 17.82 4.56 -15.01
CA SER A 535 16.75 4.12 -15.90
C SER A 535 15.65 5.18 -15.99
N GLU A 536 15.12 5.37 -17.20
CA GLU A 536 14.05 6.34 -17.45
C GLU A 536 12.79 6.09 -16.59
N THR A 537 12.51 4.83 -16.23
CA THR A 537 11.42 4.46 -15.32
C THR A 537 11.65 4.98 -13.91
N VAL A 538 12.86 4.78 -13.36
CA VAL A 538 13.22 5.26 -12.02
C VAL A 538 13.22 6.78 -11.97
N GLU A 539 13.83 7.43 -12.97
CA GLU A 539 13.81 8.90 -13.07
C GLU A 539 12.39 9.47 -13.18
N GLU A 540 11.49 8.81 -13.92
CA GLU A 540 10.10 9.28 -14.04
C GLU A 540 9.32 9.10 -12.73
N ILE A 541 9.54 8.00 -12.00
CA ILE A 541 8.93 7.79 -10.69
C ILE A 541 9.43 8.82 -9.67
N LEU A 542 10.74 9.08 -9.64
CA LEU A 542 11.32 10.12 -8.79
C LEU A 542 10.72 11.51 -9.08
N HIS A 543 10.45 11.81 -10.36
CA HIS A 543 9.73 13.03 -10.75
C HIS A 543 8.33 13.10 -10.14
N TRP A 544 7.56 12.00 -10.15
CA TRP A 544 6.23 11.97 -9.54
C TRP A 544 6.26 12.09 -8.01
N THR A 545 7.24 11.46 -7.37
CA THR A 545 7.50 11.63 -5.94
C THR A 545 7.81 13.10 -5.64
N ARG A 546 8.65 13.75 -6.45
CA ARG A 546 9.00 15.17 -6.30
C ARG A 546 7.79 16.09 -6.43
N GLU A 547 6.97 15.95 -7.47
CA GLU A 547 5.76 16.76 -7.64
C GLU A 547 4.78 16.57 -6.46
N THR A 548 4.73 15.36 -5.91
CA THR A 548 3.91 15.05 -4.74
C THR A 548 4.43 15.75 -3.48
N MET A 549 5.74 15.67 -3.21
CA MET A 549 6.38 16.38 -2.09
C MET A 549 6.18 17.89 -2.20
N SER A 550 6.40 18.47 -3.38
CA SER A 550 6.23 19.90 -3.64
C SER A 550 4.80 20.36 -3.36
N MET A 551 3.81 19.61 -3.82
CA MET A 551 2.40 19.89 -3.54
C MET A 551 2.10 19.88 -2.03
N MET A 552 2.59 18.86 -1.30
CA MET A 552 2.32 18.74 0.13
C MET A 552 2.97 19.87 0.93
N TYR A 553 4.26 20.15 0.70
CA TYR A 553 4.96 21.20 1.41
C TYR A 553 4.42 22.59 1.08
N GLN A 554 3.97 22.83 -0.15
CA GLN A 554 3.32 24.10 -0.52
C GLN A 554 2.01 24.31 0.27
N ILE A 555 1.14 23.30 0.34
CA ILE A 555 -0.11 23.38 1.13
C ILE A 555 0.18 23.68 2.62
N ILE A 556 1.23 23.06 3.16
CA ILE A 556 1.65 23.26 4.56
C ILE A 556 2.24 24.65 4.77
N GLY A 557 3.14 25.10 3.88
CA GLY A 557 3.76 26.43 3.94
C GLY A 557 2.71 27.54 3.86
N GLU A 558 1.72 27.40 2.98
CA GLU A 558 0.57 28.31 2.90
C GLU A 558 -0.22 28.35 4.22
N ALA A 559 -0.50 27.20 4.84
CA ALA A 559 -1.23 27.14 6.10
C ALA A 559 -0.46 27.80 7.27
N ILE A 560 0.87 27.64 7.33
CA ILE A 560 1.74 28.30 8.33
C ILE A 560 1.69 29.82 8.14
N TRP A 561 1.79 30.28 6.90
CA TRP A 561 1.74 31.69 6.56
C TRP A 561 0.38 32.32 6.91
N GLU A 562 -0.73 31.63 6.62
CA GLU A 562 -2.10 32.09 6.92
C GLU A 562 -2.33 32.37 8.41
N VAL A 563 -1.75 31.56 9.31
CA VAL A 563 -1.88 31.75 10.77
C VAL A 563 -0.82 32.67 11.38
N GLY A 564 0.14 33.14 10.58
CA GLY A 564 1.27 33.97 11.04
C GLY A 564 2.24 33.24 11.97
N ASP A 565 2.38 31.93 11.84
CA ASP A 565 3.32 31.12 12.63
C ASP A 565 4.75 31.21 12.04
N LYS A 566 5.77 31.03 12.88
CA LYS A 566 7.20 30.98 12.51
C LYS A 566 7.73 29.55 12.41
N SER A 567 6.88 28.55 12.60
CA SER A 567 7.22 27.12 12.44
C SER A 567 7.75 26.83 11.03
N HIS A 568 8.56 25.78 10.91
CA HIS A 568 9.03 25.28 9.61
C HIS A 568 8.09 24.17 9.09
N PRO A 569 7.85 24.00 7.76
CA PRO A 569 7.06 22.87 7.25
C PRO A 569 7.56 21.49 7.73
N ARG A 570 8.89 21.33 7.83
CA ARG A 570 9.56 20.14 8.41
C ARG A 570 9.39 19.97 9.93
N ASP A 571 8.72 20.88 10.62
CA ASP A 571 8.27 20.66 12.00
C ASP A 571 6.94 19.86 12.04
N TYR A 572 6.31 19.61 10.87
CA TYR A 572 5.07 18.84 10.73
C TYR A 572 5.19 17.64 9.78
N LEU A 573 5.96 17.75 8.70
CA LEU A 573 6.11 16.70 7.68
C LEU A 573 7.59 16.41 7.43
N ASN A 574 8.01 15.16 7.59
CA ASN A 574 9.38 14.74 7.28
C ASN A 574 9.39 13.51 6.37
N PHE A 575 10.28 13.55 5.38
CA PHE A 575 10.59 12.42 4.51
C PHE A 575 11.98 11.88 4.87
N PHE A 576 12.07 10.57 5.00
CA PHE A 576 13.29 9.83 5.28
C PHE A 576 13.45 8.70 4.24
N CYS A 577 14.67 8.19 4.14
CA CYS A 577 14.97 6.90 3.54
C CYS A 577 15.86 6.10 4.49
N LEU A 578 16.08 4.84 4.16
CA LEU A 578 17.01 3.99 4.88
C LEU A 578 18.29 3.77 4.07
N ALA A 579 19.43 3.74 4.75
CA ALA A 579 20.73 3.49 4.14
C ALA A 579 21.68 2.80 5.11
N ASN A 580 22.74 2.22 4.58
CA ASN A 580 23.81 1.67 5.40
C ASN A 580 25.17 2.06 4.79
N ARG A 581 26.19 2.08 5.64
CA ARG A 581 27.59 2.29 5.27
C ARG A 581 28.47 1.53 6.24
N GLU A 582 29.31 0.65 5.70
CA GLU A 582 30.09 -0.30 6.49
C GLU A 582 31.58 -0.16 6.24
N GLU A 583 32.35 0.04 7.30
CA GLU A 583 33.80 -0.12 7.20
C GLU A 583 34.15 -1.60 6.90
N LYS A 584 35.21 -1.80 6.10
CA LYS A 584 35.70 -3.14 5.78
C LYS A 584 36.27 -3.76 7.05
N ARG A 585 35.87 -5.01 7.35
CA ARG A 585 36.38 -5.78 8.49
C ARG A 585 37.27 -6.94 8.04
N ASP A 586 38.14 -7.39 8.93
CA ASP A 586 38.96 -8.58 8.70
C ASP A 586 38.06 -9.81 8.56
N GLY A 587 38.34 -10.64 7.54
CA GLY A 587 37.56 -11.84 7.24
C GLY A 587 36.27 -11.60 6.43
N GLU A 588 36.00 -10.36 5.99
CA GLU A 588 34.92 -10.08 5.03
C GLU A 588 35.15 -10.84 3.70
N PHE A 589 34.07 -11.20 3.01
CA PHE A 589 34.12 -11.86 1.71
C PHE A 589 34.97 -11.09 0.69
N GLU A 590 35.98 -11.76 0.13
CA GLU A 590 36.83 -11.20 -0.92
C GLU A 590 36.30 -11.59 -2.31
N ALA A 591 35.98 -10.58 -3.12
CA ALA A 591 35.46 -10.79 -4.47
C ALA A 591 36.53 -11.34 -5.42
N VAL A 592 36.12 -12.24 -6.32
CA VAL A 592 37.00 -12.83 -7.35
C VAL A 592 37.44 -11.80 -8.40
N SER A 593 36.62 -10.78 -8.64
CA SER A 593 36.87 -9.74 -9.63
C SER A 593 36.28 -8.41 -9.19
N SER A 594 36.72 -7.29 -9.78
CA SER A 594 36.18 -5.97 -9.47
C SER A 594 35.19 -5.46 -10.53
N PRO A 595 34.23 -4.60 -10.15
CA PRO A 595 33.42 -3.86 -11.09
C PRO A 595 34.24 -2.89 -11.95
N HIS A 596 33.65 -2.40 -13.04
CA HIS A 596 34.31 -1.45 -13.93
C HIS A 596 34.37 -0.06 -13.29
N GLN A 597 35.54 0.59 -13.27
CA GLN A 597 35.82 1.81 -12.49
C GLN A 597 34.92 3.04 -12.76
N LYS A 598 34.27 3.09 -13.93
CA LYS A 598 33.37 4.19 -14.33
C LYS A 598 31.89 3.92 -14.07
N THR A 599 31.57 2.91 -13.26
CA THR A 599 30.19 2.49 -13.01
C THR A 599 29.74 2.86 -11.62
N HIS A 600 28.43 3.05 -11.46
CA HIS A 600 27.78 3.17 -10.15
C HIS A 600 28.20 2.01 -9.22
N TYR A 601 28.31 0.79 -9.75
CA TYR A 601 28.76 -0.38 -8.99
C TYR A 601 30.13 -0.16 -8.32
N TRP A 602 31.12 0.30 -9.10
CA TRP A 602 32.45 0.56 -8.56
C TRP A 602 32.42 1.64 -7.48
N ASN A 603 31.65 2.70 -7.69
CA ASN A 603 31.55 3.80 -6.73
C ASN A 603 30.91 3.33 -5.42
N ALA A 604 29.76 2.64 -5.47
CA ALA A 604 29.07 2.11 -4.30
C ALA A 604 29.94 1.09 -3.53
N GLN A 605 30.65 0.21 -4.24
CA GLN A 605 31.58 -0.74 -3.63
C GLN A 605 32.77 -0.04 -2.96
N ARG A 606 33.38 0.94 -3.63
CA ARG A 606 34.55 1.67 -3.10
C ARG A 606 34.18 2.56 -1.92
N ASN A 607 33.03 3.23 -2.00
CA ASN A 607 32.54 4.16 -0.98
C ASN A 607 31.74 3.47 0.12
N ARG A 608 31.57 2.14 -0.01
CA ARG A 608 31.10 1.24 1.05
C ARG A 608 29.69 1.53 1.54
N ARG A 609 28.83 2.04 0.67
CA ARG A 609 27.50 2.52 1.02
C ARG A 609 26.46 2.09 0.00
N PHE A 610 25.22 1.91 0.47
CA PHE A 610 24.05 1.71 -0.37
C PHE A 610 22.78 2.00 0.43
N MET A 611 21.65 2.17 -0.25
CA MET A 611 20.36 2.23 0.44
C MET A 611 20.00 0.88 1.06
N VAL A 612 19.25 0.92 2.17
CA VAL A 612 18.45 -0.22 2.63
C VAL A 612 17.10 -0.06 1.94
N TYR A 613 16.70 -1.06 1.16
CA TYR A 613 15.53 -0.91 0.32
C TYR A 613 14.24 -1.04 1.13
N VAL A 614 13.51 0.07 1.24
CA VAL A 614 12.20 0.11 1.91
C VAL A 614 11.16 -0.47 0.96
N HIS A 615 10.80 -1.72 1.18
CA HIS A 615 9.72 -2.40 0.47
C HIS A 615 8.42 -2.45 1.29
N SER A 616 8.41 -2.01 2.54
CA SER A 616 7.22 -1.91 3.39
C SER A 616 6.02 -1.27 2.68
N LYS A 617 4.81 -1.66 3.10
CA LYS A 617 3.55 -0.94 2.83
C LYS A 617 2.73 -0.85 4.11
N LEU A 618 3.15 0.09 4.95
CA LEU A 618 2.70 0.24 6.33
C LEU A 618 2.24 1.67 6.59
N MET A 619 1.17 1.83 7.37
CA MET A 619 0.79 3.09 8.00
C MET A 619 0.33 2.85 9.43
N ILE A 620 0.91 3.58 10.38
CA ILE A 620 0.53 3.61 11.78
C ILE A 620 -0.06 4.99 12.08
N VAL A 621 -1.20 5.01 12.77
CA VAL A 621 -1.91 6.22 13.16
C VAL A 621 -2.10 6.23 14.66
N ASP A 622 -1.60 7.29 15.30
CA ASP A 622 -1.77 7.59 16.73
C ASP A 622 -1.40 6.46 17.69
N ASP A 623 -0.50 5.53 17.31
CA ASP A 623 -0.18 4.30 18.04
C ASP A 623 -1.39 3.36 18.30
N THR A 624 -2.53 3.60 17.65
CA THR A 624 -3.81 2.90 17.92
C THR A 624 -4.32 2.09 16.74
N TYR A 625 -3.97 2.48 15.52
CA TYR A 625 -4.40 1.80 14.31
C TYR A 625 -3.23 1.56 13.37
N ILE A 626 -3.22 0.40 12.75
CA ILE A 626 -2.23 -0.01 11.77
C ILE A 626 -2.91 -0.51 10.49
N LEU A 627 -2.40 -0.07 9.35
CA LEU A 627 -2.74 -0.57 8.02
C LEU A 627 -1.49 -1.19 7.42
N ILE A 628 -1.55 -2.47 7.08
CA ILE A 628 -0.41 -3.24 6.56
C ILE A 628 -0.86 -4.16 5.44
N GLY A 629 -0.08 -4.28 4.37
CA GLY A 629 -0.45 -5.10 3.21
C GLY A 629 0.55 -5.04 2.06
N SER A 630 0.04 -5.22 0.83
CA SER A 630 0.84 -5.22 -0.40
C SER A 630 0.79 -3.89 -1.18
N ALA A 631 -0.11 -2.97 -0.78
CA ALA A 631 -0.49 -1.82 -1.59
C ALA A 631 0.44 -0.61 -1.40
N ASN A 632 1.08 -0.19 -2.48
CA ASN A 632 1.93 0.99 -2.50
C ASN A 632 1.12 2.30 -2.52
N ILE A 633 1.68 3.42 -2.04
CA ILE A 633 1.06 4.75 -2.20
C ILE A 633 1.39 5.28 -3.60
N ASN A 634 0.69 4.71 -4.58
CA ASN A 634 0.69 5.11 -5.97
C ASN A 634 -0.69 4.78 -6.59
N GLN A 635 -0.95 5.23 -7.81
CA GLN A 635 -2.19 4.90 -8.51
C GLN A 635 -2.26 3.42 -8.89
N ARG A 636 -1.15 2.76 -9.24
CA ARG A 636 -1.11 1.31 -9.53
C ARG A 636 -1.78 0.46 -8.47
N SER A 637 -1.51 0.71 -7.19
CA SER A 637 -2.08 -0.05 -6.07
C SER A 637 -3.42 0.53 -5.58
N MET A 638 -3.65 1.84 -5.69
CA MET A 638 -4.83 2.51 -5.13
C MET A 638 -6.05 2.61 -6.08
N ASP A 639 -5.91 2.24 -7.35
CA ASP A 639 -6.97 2.40 -8.36
C ASP A 639 -8.10 1.36 -8.26
N GLY A 640 -7.79 0.14 -7.80
CA GLY A 640 -8.70 -1.00 -7.81
C GLY A 640 -8.81 -1.73 -9.15
N CYS A 641 -8.55 -1.07 -10.29
CA CYS A 641 -8.56 -1.70 -11.63
C CYS A 641 -7.17 -1.92 -12.23
N ARG A 642 -6.10 -1.47 -11.56
CA ARG A 642 -4.72 -1.65 -12.01
C ARG A 642 -4.16 -2.94 -11.43
N ASP A 643 -3.25 -2.88 -10.46
CA ASP A 643 -2.76 -4.09 -9.79
C ASP A 643 -3.80 -4.58 -8.77
N THR A 644 -3.82 -5.90 -8.52
CA THR A 644 -4.62 -6.43 -7.41
C THR A 644 -3.81 -6.41 -6.12
N GLU A 645 -4.37 -5.81 -5.07
CA GLU A 645 -3.73 -5.65 -3.76
C GLU A 645 -4.61 -6.18 -2.64
N ILE A 646 -4.00 -6.43 -1.48
CA ILE A 646 -4.68 -6.79 -0.24
C ILE A 646 -3.97 -6.12 0.93
N ALA A 647 -4.73 -5.69 1.93
CA ALA A 647 -4.23 -5.16 3.18
C ALA A 647 -5.19 -5.54 4.31
N ILE A 648 -4.75 -5.37 5.54
CA ILE A 648 -5.65 -5.27 6.69
C ILE A 648 -5.55 -3.90 7.33
N GLY A 649 -6.67 -3.44 7.86
CA GLY A 649 -6.73 -2.35 8.83
C GLY A 649 -7.13 -2.91 10.19
N CYS A 650 -6.37 -2.63 11.24
CA CYS A 650 -6.65 -3.21 12.54
C CYS A 650 -6.23 -2.35 13.74
N TYR A 651 -6.89 -2.59 14.86
CA TYR A 651 -6.66 -1.96 16.16
C TYR A 651 -7.06 -2.89 17.30
N GLN A 652 -6.59 -2.59 18.51
CA GLN A 652 -6.86 -3.39 19.72
C GLN A 652 -8.11 -2.85 20.45
N THR A 653 -8.97 -3.75 20.96
CA THR A 653 -10.24 -3.39 21.62
C THR A 653 -10.10 -2.94 23.08
N ASN A 654 -9.00 -3.30 23.76
CA ASN A 654 -8.71 -2.89 25.14
C ASN A 654 -7.21 -2.60 25.29
N THR A 655 -6.86 -1.31 25.27
CA THR A 655 -5.46 -0.83 25.33
C THR A 655 -4.93 -0.69 26.76
N ASN A 656 -5.77 -0.90 27.80
CA ASN A 656 -5.38 -0.69 29.20
C ASN A 656 -4.20 -1.58 29.65
N ASN A 657 -3.97 -2.72 29.00
CA ASN A 657 -2.94 -3.69 29.41
C ASN A 657 -1.89 -4.05 28.33
N THR A 658 -2.08 -3.66 27.06
CA THR A 658 -1.15 -4.00 25.95
C THR A 658 -1.21 -2.95 24.85
N LYS A 659 -0.09 -2.28 24.54
CA LYS A 659 0.06 -1.31 23.44
C LYS A 659 0.92 -1.91 22.31
N GLU A 660 0.44 -2.97 21.66
CA GLU A 660 1.25 -3.75 20.69
C GLU A 660 1.62 -2.93 19.45
N ILE A 661 0.74 -2.04 18.97
CA ILE A 661 1.04 -1.15 17.83
C ILE A 661 2.15 -0.15 18.20
N ARG A 662 2.08 0.46 19.39
CA ARG A 662 3.16 1.31 19.92
C ARG A 662 4.47 0.54 20.04
N ALA A 663 4.41 -0.69 20.57
CA ALA A 663 5.55 -1.58 20.72
C ALA A 663 6.24 -1.83 19.37
N TYR A 664 5.44 -2.16 18.35
CA TYR A 664 5.91 -2.41 17.00
C TYR A 664 6.54 -1.16 16.38
N ARG A 665 5.89 0.01 16.52
CA ARG A 665 6.47 1.28 16.04
C ARG A 665 7.79 1.62 16.75
N LEU A 666 7.88 1.36 18.06
CA LEU A 666 9.12 1.53 18.84
C LEU A 666 10.23 0.62 18.33
N SER A 667 9.93 -0.64 18.03
CA SER A 667 10.87 -1.59 17.43
C SER A 667 11.40 -1.13 16.07
N LEU A 668 10.52 -0.62 15.21
CA LEU A 668 10.92 -0.04 13.91
C LEU A 668 11.84 1.17 14.10
N TRP A 669 11.49 2.10 15.00
CA TRP A 669 12.35 3.27 15.23
C TRP A 669 13.67 2.89 15.91
N TYR A 670 13.67 1.87 16.76
CA TYR A 670 14.89 1.36 17.38
C TYR A 670 15.86 0.83 16.32
N GLU A 671 15.38 0.00 15.39
CA GLU A 671 16.15 -0.46 14.22
C GLU A 671 16.67 0.74 13.41
N HIS A 672 15.77 1.63 12.98
CA HIS A 672 16.13 2.76 12.12
C HIS A 672 17.13 3.71 12.78
N THR A 673 17.10 3.86 14.10
CA THR A 673 17.98 4.77 14.84
C THR A 673 19.20 4.08 15.47
N GLY A 674 19.41 2.77 15.20
CA GLY A 674 20.50 1.99 15.78
C GLY A 674 20.50 1.98 17.31
N GLY A 675 19.33 2.15 17.93
CA GLY A 675 19.17 2.31 19.38
C GLY A 675 19.78 3.59 19.98
N GLN A 676 20.25 4.54 19.18
CA GLN A 676 20.86 5.79 19.67
C GLN A 676 19.87 6.74 20.33
N ILE A 677 18.64 6.78 19.82
CA ILE A 677 17.54 7.30 20.63
C ILE A 677 17.07 6.09 21.43
N THR A 678 17.32 6.12 22.73
CA THR A 678 16.88 5.02 23.56
C THR A 678 15.36 4.95 23.49
N ALA A 679 14.84 3.76 23.74
CA ALA A 679 13.42 3.59 23.90
C ALA A 679 12.84 4.51 24.99
N ASP A 680 13.64 4.95 25.98
CA ASP A 680 13.25 5.89 27.03
C ASP A 680 13.10 7.33 26.50
N ASP A 681 14.00 7.78 25.62
CA ASP A 681 13.90 9.07 24.94
C ASP A 681 12.70 9.11 23.95
N LEU A 682 12.44 7.98 23.27
CA LEU A 682 11.28 7.82 22.36
C LEU A 682 9.95 7.54 23.05
N SER A 683 9.97 6.99 24.28
CA SER A 683 8.75 6.69 25.03
C SER A 683 8.32 7.85 25.92
N SER A 684 9.26 8.68 26.36
CA SER A 684 9.01 9.93 27.08
C SER A 684 8.61 11.08 26.16
N SER A 685 9.00 11.04 24.88
CA SER A 685 8.54 12.00 23.86
C SER A 685 7.38 11.46 23.04
N GLU A 686 6.24 12.15 23.05
CA GLU A 686 5.12 11.79 22.18
C GLU A 686 5.49 12.08 20.70
N PRO A 687 5.12 11.22 19.72
CA PRO A 687 5.55 11.38 18.32
C PRO A 687 5.12 12.70 17.66
N GLU A 688 4.06 13.34 18.11
CA GLU A 688 3.62 14.65 17.62
C GLU A 688 4.38 15.84 18.23
N SER A 689 5.18 15.59 19.27
CA SER A 689 5.94 16.63 19.95
C SER A 689 7.03 17.19 19.05
N LEU A 690 7.29 18.49 19.18
CA LEU A 690 8.33 19.15 18.40
C LEU A 690 9.73 18.60 18.70
N GLU A 691 9.94 18.15 19.93
CA GLU A 691 11.18 17.52 20.38
C GLU A 691 11.42 16.20 19.63
N CYS A 692 10.43 15.30 19.59
CA CYS A 692 10.52 14.04 18.84
C CYS A 692 10.78 14.28 17.35
N VAL A 693 10.01 15.18 16.72
CA VAL A 693 10.17 15.55 15.31
C VAL A 693 11.58 16.03 15.02
N ARG A 694 12.12 16.92 15.86
CA ARG A 694 13.46 17.49 15.68
C ARG A 694 14.56 16.47 15.98
N GLY A 695 14.37 15.59 16.96
CA GLY A 695 15.30 14.52 17.29
C GLY A 695 15.52 13.58 16.09
N LEU A 696 14.44 13.01 15.55
CA LEU A 696 14.51 12.15 14.37
C LEU A 696 15.06 12.87 13.14
N ARG A 697 14.66 14.13 12.92
CA ARG A 697 15.22 14.94 11.82
C ARG A 697 16.71 15.15 11.97
N THR A 698 17.19 15.45 13.18
CA THR A 698 18.62 15.67 13.45
C THR A 698 19.44 14.41 13.19
N ILE A 699 18.95 13.24 13.62
CA ILE A 699 19.61 11.96 13.30
C ILE A 699 19.67 11.76 11.79
N GLY A 700 18.54 11.92 11.09
CA GLY A 700 18.49 11.75 9.65
C GLY A 700 19.45 12.69 8.91
N GLU A 701 19.57 13.95 9.34
CA GLU A 701 20.48 14.95 8.76
C GLU A 701 21.96 14.59 9.03
N GLN A 702 22.31 14.18 10.26
CA GLN A 702 23.66 13.73 10.60
C GLN A 702 24.06 12.47 9.81
N MET A 703 23.14 11.50 9.71
CA MET A 703 23.39 10.30 8.94
C MET A 703 23.45 10.56 7.45
N TRP A 704 22.74 11.56 6.91
CA TRP A 704 22.94 11.99 5.53
C TRP A 704 24.34 12.55 5.29
N GLU A 705 24.89 13.35 6.22
CA GLU A 705 26.27 13.84 6.12
C GLU A 705 27.29 12.68 6.14
N ILE A 706 27.11 11.70 7.04
CA ILE A 706 27.95 10.50 7.10
C ILE A 706 27.79 9.67 5.83
N TYR A 707 26.57 9.42 5.38
CA TYR A 707 26.30 8.61 4.20
C TYR A 707 26.85 9.24 2.93
N SER A 708 26.63 10.55 2.73
CA SER A 708 27.02 11.28 1.51
C SER A 708 28.50 11.69 1.47
N GLY A 709 29.18 11.76 2.62
CA GLY A 709 30.57 12.22 2.72
C GLY A 709 31.61 11.36 1.98
N ASP A 710 32.75 11.98 1.66
CA ASP A 710 33.84 11.34 0.89
C ASP A 710 34.60 10.25 1.66
N LYS A 711 34.67 10.37 2.98
CA LYS A 711 35.33 9.38 3.85
C LYS A 711 34.38 8.23 4.15
N VAL A 712 34.87 7.00 4.05
CA VAL A 712 34.16 5.83 4.54
C VAL A 712 34.15 5.88 6.06
N VAL A 713 32.95 5.95 6.64
CA VAL A 713 32.68 5.95 8.08
C VAL A 713 31.50 5.04 8.32
N ASP A 714 31.60 4.17 9.32
CA ASP A 714 30.51 3.25 9.67
C ASP A 714 29.30 4.02 10.22
N MET A 715 28.09 3.62 9.81
CA MET A 715 26.85 4.20 10.33
C MET A 715 26.39 3.56 11.65
N LEU A 716 27.16 2.61 12.19
CA LEU A 716 27.00 2.01 13.51
C LEU A 716 25.61 1.43 13.77
N GLY A 717 24.99 0.86 12.72
CA GLY A 717 23.64 0.28 12.80
C GLY A 717 22.50 1.30 12.73
N ILE A 718 22.79 2.58 12.52
CA ILE A 718 21.76 3.58 12.23
C ILE A 718 21.44 3.52 10.74
N HIS A 719 20.16 3.42 10.41
CA HIS A 719 19.71 3.35 9.03
C HIS A 719 18.93 4.58 8.57
N LEU A 720 18.32 5.33 9.50
CA LEU A 720 17.49 6.48 9.19
C LEU A 720 18.33 7.62 8.61
N VAL A 721 17.96 8.04 7.41
CA VAL A 721 18.60 9.13 6.69
C VAL A 721 17.53 10.12 6.22
N ALA A 722 17.79 11.42 6.37
CA ALA A 722 16.90 12.44 5.83
C ALA A 722 16.84 12.29 4.30
N TYR A 723 15.64 12.27 3.72
CA TYR A 723 15.52 12.20 2.27
C TYR A 723 16.17 13.45 1.66
N PRO A 724 16.99 13.34 0.59
CA PRO A 724 17.95 14.38 0.20
C PRO A 724 17.32 15.57 -0.54
N ILE A 725 16.45 16.30 0.16
CA ILE A 725 15.75 17.49 -0.29
C ILE A 725 15.87 18.59 0.76
N SER A 726 15.90 19.84 0.31
CA SER A 726 15.74 21.00 1.17
C SER A 726 14.32 21.53 1.04
N VAL A 727 13.80 22.14 2.10
CA VAL A 727 12.46 22.74 2.12
C VAL A 727 12.57 24.13 2.72
N THR A 728 12.07 25.13 2.02
CA THR A 728 12.04 26.52 2.48
C THR A 728 10.85 26.76 3.42
N ARG A 729 10.82 27.92 4.09
CA ARG A 729 9.72 28.27 5.02
C ARG A 729 8.36 28.42 4.33
N ASP A 730 8.35 28.85 3.08
CA ASP A 730 7.15 28.95 2.24
C ASP A 730 6.75 27.61 1.59
N GLY A 731 7.49 26.52 1.88
CA GLY A 731 7.14 25.18 1.42
C GLY A 731 7.68 24.82 0.03
N ALA A 732 8.57 25.65 -0.54
CA ALA A 732 9.26 25.28 -1.77
C ALA A 732 10.26 24.16 -1.47
N VAL A 733 10.31 23.16 -2.36
CA VAL A 733 11.25 22.05 -2.25
C VAL A 733 12.40 22.32 -3.20
N GLU A 734 13.63 22.20 -2.70
CA GLU A 734 14.88 22.47 -3.39
C GLU A 734 15.79 21.23 -3.41
N GLU A 735 16.89 21.31 -4.16
CA GLU A 735 17.92 20.26 -4.24
C GLU A 735 18.92 20.43 -3.09
N VAL A 736 19.56 19.34 -2.66
CA VAL A 736 20.69 19.38 -1.72
C VAL A 736 21.98 19.07 -2.50
N GLY A 737 23.06 19.82 -2.23
CA GLY A 737 24.34 19.60 -2.89
C GLY A 737 24.27 19.81 -4.41
N ASP A 738 24.74 18.83 -5.17
CA ASP A 738 24.70 18.83 -6.65
C ASP A 738 23.39 18.29 -7.23
N GLY A 739 22.45 17.84 -6.37
CA GLY A 739 21.16 17.30 -6.76
C GLY A 739 21.18 15.85 -7.24
N PHE A 740 22.29 15.13 -7.08
CA PHE A 740 22.41 13.72 -7.46
C PHE A 740 22.43 12.80 -6.25
N PHE A 741 21.92 11.57 -6.42
CA PHE A 741 22.16 10.55 -5.40
C PHE A 741 23.64 10.16 -5.37
N PRO A 742 24.24 9.96 -4.18
CA PRO A 742 25.63 9.56 -4.04
C PRO A 742 25.95 8.34 -4.91
N ASP A 743 27.12 8.34 -5.54
CA ASP A 743 27.64 7.28 -6.42
C ASP A 743 26.95 7.11 -7.79
N THR A 744 25.86 7.83 -8.05
CA THR A 744 25.06 7.73 -9.28
C THR A 744 25.17 8.97 -10.18
N LYS A 745 24.50 8.95 -11.33
CA LYS A 745 24.21 10.15 -12.16
C LYS A 745 22.72 10.50 -12.16
N THR A 746 21.99 10.03 -11.17
CA THR A 746 20.54 10.14 -11.09
C THR A 746 20.16 11.34 -10.25
N LEU A 747 19.32 12.21 -10.81
CA LEU A 747 18.82 13.38 -10.08
C LEU A 747 17.83 12.95 -9.00
N VAL A 748 17.95 13.50 -7.80
CA VAL A 748 17.00 13.26 -6.70
C VAL A 748 15.59 13.68 -7.10
N LYS A 749 15.46 14.80 -7.82
CA LYS A 749 14.17 15.26 -8.37
C LYS A 749 13.61 14.40 -9.50
N GLY A 750 14.38 13.45 -10.03
CA GLY A 750 14.02 12.68 -11.21
C GLY A 750 13.92 13.49 -12.51
N LYS A 751 13.38 12.87 -13.55
CA LYS A 751 13.14 13.49 -14.86
C LYS A 751 11.88 12.93 -15.52
N ARG A 752 11.09 13.78 -16.16
CA ARG A 752 9.98 13.32 -17.02
C ARG A 752 10.49 12.44 -18.16
N SER A 753 9.93 11.25 -18.28
CA SER A 753 10.14 10.39 -19.45
C SER A 753 9.56 11.03 -20.71
N LYS A 754 10.22 10.82 -21.85
CA LYS A 754 9.69 11.15 -23.18
C LYS A 754 9.06 9.95 -23.88
N MET A 755 9.32 8.74 -23.40
CA MET A 755 8.92 7.49 -24.05
C MET A 755 7.82 6.72 -23.31
N PHE A 756 7.73 6.84 -21.98
CA PHE A 756 6.80 6.07 -21.16
C PHE A 756 5.48 6.83 -20.96
N PRO A 757 4.33 6.17 -21.17
CA PRO A 757 3.06 6.74 -20.76
C PRO A 757 2.97 6.71 -19.22
N PRO A 758 2.61 7.83 -18.56
CA PRO A 758 2.59 7.92 -17.10
C PRO A 758 1.76 6.86 -16.38
N VAL A 759 0.77 6.27 -17.05
CA VAL A 759 -0.04 5.16 -16.52
C VAL A 759 0.79 3.95 -16.08
N LEU A 760 2.01 3.78 -16.60
CA LEU A 760 2.92 2.68 -16.23
C LEU A 760 3.75 3.00 -14.99
N THR A 761 4.04 4.28 -14.75
CA THR A 761 4.93 4.79 -13.69
C THR A 761 4.19 5.52 -12.57
N THR A 762 2.85 5.54 -12.61
CA THR A 762 1.98 6.17 -11.60
C THR A 762 1.21 5.18 -10.75
#